data_AF-A0A328FB09-F1
#
_entry.id   AF-A0A328FB09-F1
#
_cell.length_a   1.000
_cell.length_b   1.000
_cell.length_c   1.000
_cell.angle_alpha   90.00
_cell.angle_beta   90.00
_cell.angle_gamma   90.00
#
_symmetry.space_group_name_H-M   'P 1'
#
loop_
_entity.id
_entity.type
_entity.pdbx_description
1 polymer ?
#
loop_
_entity_poly.entity_id
_entity_poly.type
_entity_poly.pdbx_seq_one_letter_code
_entity_poly.pdbx_strand_id
1 'polypeptide(L)'
;MNFEQPKPDSKKYSDLISEIQKGIIKIPKFQRDFVWSIDKTAKLLDSILKGYPIGTFILWQTDERINDIKNVGNLNIPPTPDGNKVQYVLDGQQRITSLFAAYLGAEIQKIGEKKTTDYNNIYVNLDVDIEENDEQVIAPEPIGDHFLSLSDVLNFMDRMTDIQNRFSKEHFKQIHAYSRAFDTYDFSTVLLRKEDIESAIEVFTRINTGGQTLTLFEIISAKTYDEKQQFDMQSKWGSLIKELKKIKYESISSAVVLSILSLVLSRTKECKRKTILSLNKQEIIDTWSKVISALKDSIDYFRTTYRIPVSHLLPYDSLLVPFAYFFYYKQDRPEAGQRKYLEEFFWRMSLSFRYSSSAESRLAQDIKRIDKILAGVRPEYSDIKIFLDSPQSLIDTNFSAGNSYCKAVICLLAYQEPKDFRDNSKVILDNSWLKVANSRNYHHFFPKAYLKGKTTLESNSLMNITLVSEHLNKRKIGAKAPSVYIGDFEVQNSEINTALNSHFIDIKGHGIESNDYKQFLTARAEKIFTHLKSRIELTHTEPANEEIEELILSGESESVEFKSTLRYDLRQKAVNKALEYVIAKTISAFLNSTGGNLFIGIDDNQNVLGLNDDISTLKKRDIDGFELQLVEVIKKYIGKEFSSHIKINFPEYDGQNICRISVSQSSRPVFVSFKDKENFFIRSGCSSQPLSREEQSIYEKEHWS
;
A
#
# COMPACT_ATOMS: atom_id res chain seq x y z
N MET A 1 -0.05 43.00 -18.54
CA MET A 1 -0.05 41.56 -18.86
C MET A 1 -0.53 41.41 -20.29
N ASN A 2 0.35 40.98 -21.20
CA ASN A 2 -0.11 40.58 -22.53
C ASN A 2 -0.81 39.23 -22.39
N PHE A 3 -2.12 39.23 -22.54
CA PHE A 3 -2.88 37.99 -22.70
C PHE A 3 -2.65 37.47 -24.11
N GLU A 4 -1.54 36.75 -24.34
CA GLU A 4 -1.38 36.03 -25.60
C GLU A 4 -2.38 34.88 -25.64
N GLN A 5 -3.41 35.06 -26.46
CA GLN A 5 -4.37 34.00 -26.76
C GLN A 5 -3.65 32.88 -27.54
N PRO A 6 -3.98 31.60 -27.29
CA PRO A 6 -3.50 30.51 -28.12
C PRO A 6 -3.85 30.78 -29.59
N LYS A 7 -2.88 30.63 -30.48
CA LYS A 7 -3.12 30.79 -31.92
C LYS A 7 -3.45 29.42 -32.53
N PRO A 8 -4.55 29.32 -33.30
CA PRO A 8 -4.72 28.18 -34.18
C PRO A 8 -3.58 28.17 -35.20
N ASP A 9 -3.04 27.00 -35.44
CA ASP A 9 -1.95 26.73 -36.36
C ASP A 9 -2.29 25.48 -37.18
N SER A 10 -1.52 25.20 -38.22
CA SER A 10 -1.72 24.03 -39.06
C SER A 10 -0.42 23.21 -39.15
N LYS A 11 -0.56 21.89 -39.24
CA LYS A 11 0.58 20.98 -39.34
C LYS A 11 0.25 19.85 -40.30
N LYS A 12 1.09 19.68 -41.32
CA LYS A 12 0.95 18.58 -42.27
C LYS A 12 1.16 17.23 -41.60
N TYR A 13 0.57 16.20 -42.19
CA TYR A 13 0.77 14.82 -41.75
C TYR A 13 2.24 14.43 -41.60
N SER A 14 3.04 14.70 -42.63
CA SER A 14 4.46 14.37 -42.67
C SER A 14 5.27 15.10 -41.59
N ASP A 15 4.95 16.39 -41.34
CA ASP A 15 5.58 17.17 -40.27
C ASP A 15 5.23 16.62 -38.89
N LEU A 16 3.96 16.26 -38.67
CA LEU A 16 3.50 15.67 -37.41
C LEU A 16 4.22 14.35 -37.12
N ILE A 17 4.30 13.45 -38.10
CA ILE A 17 5.01 12.16 -37.95
C ILE A 17 6.51 12.38 -37.73
N SER A 18 7.14 13.27 -38.51
CA SER A 18 8.57 13.56 -38.38
C SER A 18 8.92 14.11 -36.99
N GLU A 19 8.09 14.98 -36.43
CA GLU A 19 8.30 15.52 -35.08
C GLU A 19 8.12 14.48 -33.97
N ILE A 20 7.21 13.52 -34.14
CA ILE A 20 7.08 12.37 -33.23
C ILE A 20 8.35 11.50 -33.32
N GLN A 21 8.81 11.16 -34.53
CA GLN A 21 10.03 10.37 -34.73
C GLN A 21 11.28 11.04 -34.14
N LYS A 22 11.35 12.38 -34.19
CA LYS A 22 12.46 13.17 -33.61
C LYS A 22 12.33 13.38 -32.10
N GLY A 23 11.26 12.91 -31.46
CA GLY A 23 11.01 13.12 -30.04
C GLY A 23 10.65 14.57 -29.66
N ILE A 24 10.23 15.39 -30.63
CA ILE A 24 9.75 16.76 -30.41
C ILE A 24 8.33 16.72 -29.85
N ILE A 25 7.45 15.91 -30.44
CA ILE A 25 6.10 15.67 -29.93
C ILE A 25 6.10 14.43 -29.04
N LYS A 26 5.55 14.56 -27.84
CA LYS A 26 5.51 13.50 -26.82
C LYS A 26 4.17 13.41 -26.13
N ILE A 27 3.87 12.22 -25.62
CA ILE A 27 2.67 11.98 -24.82
C ILE A 27 3.07 12.02 -23.34
N PRO A 28 2.50 12.93 -22.54
CA PRO A 28 2.78 12.99 -21.11
C PRO A 28 2.25 11.74 -20.39
N LYS A 29 2.97 11.23 -19.38
CA LYS A 29 2.61 9.99 -18.66
C LYS A 29 1.30 10.07 -17.88
N PHE A 30 0.86 11.28 -17.55
CA PHE A 30 -0.42 11.49 -16.89
C PHE A 30 -1.62 11.32 -17.86
N GLN A 31 -1.38 11.17 -19.17
CA GLN A 31 -2.45 10.79 -20.10
C GLN A 31 -2.78 9.29 -20.01
N ARG A 32 -4.01 8.94 -20.42
CA ARG A 32 -4.52 7.57 -20.33
C ARG A 32 -3.79 6.64 -21.29
N ASP A 33 -3.81 5.35 -21.00
CA ASP A 33 -3.30 4.35 -21.92
C ASP A 33 -4.02 4.40 -23.28
N PHE A 34 -3.34 3.91 -24.31
CA PHE A 34 -3.90 3.79 -25.65
C PHE A 34 -4.91 2.63 -25.71
N VAL A 35 -6.17 2.94 -26.03
CA VAL A 35 -7.30 2.00 -25.97
C VAL A 35 -8.05 1.86 -27.29
N TRP A 36 -7.74 2.66 -28.31
CA TRP A 36 -8.42 2.57 -29.61
C TRP A 36 -8.17 1.24 -30.31
N SER A 37 -9.22 0.62 -30.84
CA SER A 37 -9.12 -0.60 -31.65
C SER A 37 -8.48 -0.33 -33.01
N ILE A 38 -8.06 -1.41 -33.69
CA ILE A 38 -7.58 -1.33 -35.06
C ILE A 38 -8.68 -0.79 -35.99
N ASP A 39 -9.95 -1.16 -35.79
CA ASP A 39 -11.09 -0.62 -36.56
C ASP A 39 -11.25 0.89 -36.40
N LYS A 40 -11.12 1.43 -35.18
CA LYS A 40 -11.19 2.88 -34.95
C LYS A 40 -10.04 3.61 -35.62
N THR A 41 -8.87 2.96 -35.66
CA THR A 41 -7.69 3.50 -36.34
C THR A 41 -7.87 3.49 -37.85
N ALA A 42 -8.38 2.40 -38.42
CA ALA A 42 -8.70 2.30 -39.84
C ALA A 42 -9.73 3.37 -40.26
N LYS A 43 -10.81 3.56 -39.48
CA LYS A 43 -11.82 4.61 -39.74
C LYS A 43 -11.27 6.03 -39.67
N LEU A 44 -10.34 6.29 -38.75
CA LEU A 44 -9.63 7.58 -38.68
C LEU A 44 -8.83 7.84 -39.95
N LEU A 45 -8.09 6.83 -40.42
CA LEU A 45 -7.24 6.93 -41.60
C LEU A 45 -8.07 7.01 -42.88
N ASP A 46 -9.20 6.29 -42.96
CA ASP A 46 -10.21 6.41 -44.03
C ASP A 46 -10.74 7.84 -44.11
N SER A 47 -11.05 8.45 -42.96
CA SER A 47 -11.50 9.84 -42.88
C SER A 47 -10.45 10.82 -43.41
N ILE A 48 -9.17 10.57 -43.13
CA ILE A 48 -8.07 11.41 -43.66
C ILE A 48 -7.95 11.25 -45.16
N LEU A 49 -8.01 10.01 -45.66
CA LEU A 49 -7.92 9.71 -47.09
C LEU A 49 -9.06 10.40 -47.88
N LYS A 50 -10.28 10.40 -47.32
CA LYS A 50 -11.47 11.06 -47.88
C LYS A 50 -11.51 12.58 -47.65
N GLY A 51 -10.53 13.15 -46.94
CA GLY A 51 -10.48 14.59 -46.66
C GLY A 51 -11.48 15.07 -45.59
N TYR A 52 -12.05 14.18 -44.78
CA TYR A 52 -12.95 14.55 -43.69
C TYR A 52 -12.21 15.17 -42.50
N PRO A 53 -12.82 16.11 -41.76
CA PRO A 53 -12.19 16.74 -40.61
C PRO A 53 -12.10 15.76 -39.42
N ILE A 54 -10.88 15.52 -38.91
CA ILE A 54 -10.65 14.59 -37.79
C ILE A 54 -10.51 15.28 -36.41
N GLY A 55 -10.79 16.58 -36.34
CA GLY A 55 -10.69 17.42 -35.14
C GLY A 55 -9.28 18.00 -34.89
N THR A 56 -9.16 18.88 -33.90
CA THR A 56 -7.93 19.62 -33.57
C THR A 56 -6.99 18.84 -32.64
N PHE A 57 -5.67 19.07 -32.75
CA PHE A 57 -4.67 18.67 -31.75
C PHE A 57 -4.29 19.85 -30.85
N ILE A 58 -4.25 19.63 -29.55
CA ILE A 58 -3.85 20.68 -28.59
C ILE A 58 -2.50 20.28 -28.02
N LEU A 59 -1.49 21.11 -28.25
CA LEU A 59 -0.09 20.85 -27.90
C LEU A 59 0.39 21.89 -26.90
N TRP A 60 1.17 21.47 -25.91
CA TRP A 60 1.82 22.33 -24.94
C TRP A 60 3.33 22.37 -25.18
N GLN A 61 3.84 23.53 -25.58
CA GLN A 61 5.26 23.74 -25.85
C GLN A 61 5.96 24.27 -24.60
N THR A 62 6.99 23.56 -24.13
CA THR A 62 7.72 23.93 -22.92
C THR A 62 9.19 23.54 -22.99
N ASP A 63 10.01 24.18 -22.15
CA ASP A 63 11.37 23.75 -21.83
C ASP A 63 11.39 22.72 -20.69
N GLU A 64 10.31 22.65 -19.89
CA GLU A 64 10.17 21.71 -18.78
C GLU A 64 10.05 20.27 -19.29
N ARG A 65 10.96 19.39 -18.86
CA ARG A 65 10.86 17.95 -19.10
C ARG A 65 9.98 17.33 -17.99
N ILE A 66 8.84 16.79 -18.36
CA ILE A 66 7.95 16.05 -17.46
C ILE A 66 8.12 14.56 -17.68
N ASN A 67 7.49 13.73 -16.84
CA ASN A 67 7.44 12.30 -17.12
C ASN A 67 6.58 12.09 -18.36
N ASP A 68 7.18 11.84 -19.51
CA ASP A 68 6.48 11.36 -20.70
C ASP A 68 6.36 9.84 -20.68
N ILE A 69 5.31 9.33 -21.33
CA ILE A 69 5.36 7.95 -21.77
C ILE A 69 6.54 7.91 -22.74
N LYS A 70 7.56 7.10 -22.43
CA LYS A 70 8.70 6.83 -23.35
C LYS A 70 8.21 6.32 -24.73
N ASN A 71 6.92 6.03 -24.83
CA ASN A 71 6.28 5.32 -25.88
C ASN A 71 4.96 5.96 -26.34
N VAL A 72 4.80 6.27 -27.63
CA VAL A 72 3.47 6.50 -28.21
C VAL A 72 2.82 5.13 -28.41
N GLY A 73 1.96 4.71 -27.48
CA GLY A 73 1.33 3.39 -27.53
C GLY A 73 2.32 2.21 -27.51
N ASN A 74 3.35 2.25 -26.66
CA ASN A 74 4.42 1.23 -26.57
C ASN A 74 5.49 1.23 -27.69
N LEU A 75 5.54 2.28 -28.52
CA LEU A 75 6.57 2.48 -29.56
C LEU A 75 7.72 3.39 -29.09
N ASN A 76 8.97 2.93 -29.17
CA ASN A 76 10.16 3.66 -28.71
C ASN A 76 10.34 5.00 -29.46
N ILE A 77 10.35 6.11 -28.72
CA ILE A 77 10.63 7.46 -29.25
C ILE A 77 11.95 7.98 -28.67
N PRO A 78 12.83 8.59 -29.48
CA PRO A 78 14.08 9.15 -28.97
C PRO A 78 13.86 10.33 -28.01
N PRO A 79 14.87 10.68 -27.18
CA PRO A 79 14.81 11.88 -26.36
C PRO A 79 14.73 13.14 -27.25
N THR A 80 14.07 14.19 -26.73
CA THR A 80 14.00 15.48 -27.41
C THR A 80 15.41 16.07 -27.54
N PRO A 81 15.86 16.47 -28.74
CA PRO A 81 17.20 17.04 -28.93
C PRO A 81 17.48 18.26 -28.06
N ASP A 82 18.75 18.45 -27.69
CA ASP A 82 19.19 19.62 -26.93
C ASP A 82 18.93 20.92 -27.71
N GLY A 83 18.45 21.95 -27.01
CA GLY A 83 18.09 23.23 -27.62
C GLY A 83 16.67 23.28 -28.23
N ASN A 84 15.96 22.15 -28.28
CA ASN A 84 14.57 22.11 -28.73
C ASN A 84 13.59 22.12 -27.54
N LYS A 85 12.51 22.89 -27.69
CA LYS A 85 11.32 22.81 -26.81
C LYS A 85 10.55 21.53 -27.12
N VAL A 86 10.09 20.84 -26.08
CA VAL A 86 9.22 19.67 -26.20
C VAL A 86 7.77 20.12 -26.37
N GLN A 87 6.99 19.38 -27.17
CA GLN A 87 5.56 19.58 -27.38
C GLN A 87 4.78 18.40 -26.79
N TYR A 88 4.12 18.62 -25.65
CA TYR A 88 3.28 17.60 -25.03
C TYR A 88 1.86 17.65 -25.56
N VAL A 89 1.34 16.51 -26.00
CA VAL A 89 -0.04 16.38 -26.44
C VAL A 89 -0.96 16.54 -25.24
N LEU A 90 -1.91 17.48 -25.28
CA LEU A 90 -2.97 17.66 -24.27
C LEU A 90 -4.31 17.10 -24.75
N ASP A 91 -4.60 17.20 -26.05
CA ASP A 91 -5.78 16.59 -26.67
C ASP A 91 -5.44 15.98 -28.04
N GLY A 92 -6.17 14.92 -28.40
CA GLY A 92 -5.93 14.12 -29.60
C GLY A 92 -4.94 12.98 -29.43
N GLN A 93 -4.61 12.60 -28.19
CA GLN A 93 -3.67 11.52 -27.87
C GLN A 93 -3.97 10.19 -28.60
N GLN A 94 -5.22 9.72 -28.58
CA GLN A 94 -5.57 8.45 -29.22
C GLN A 94 -5.42 8.55 -30.74
N ARG A 95 -5.78 9.70 -31.34
CA ARG A 95 -5.63 9.97 -32.77
C ARG A 95 -4.15 9.98 -33.15
N ILE A 96 -3.32 10.79 -32.48
CA ILE A 96 -1.88 10.89 -32.82
C ILE A 96 -1.14 9.55 -32.63
N THR A 97 -1.54 8.77 -31.63
CA THR A 97 -1.01 7.41 -31.42
C THR A 97 -1.39 6.47 -32.55
N SER A 98 -2.65 6.48 -32.97
CA SER A 98 -3.15 5.72 -34.11
C SER A 98 -2.43 6.07 -35.43
N LEU A 99 -2.20 7.37 -35.69
CA LEU A 99 -1.48 7.81 -36.89
C LEU A 99 -0.06 7.24 -36.92
N PHE A 100 0.66 7.36 -35.79
CA PHE A 100 2.04 6.89 -35.70
C PHE A 100 2.16 5.36 -35.73
N ALA A 101 1.23 4.65 -35.08
CA ALA A 101 1.19 3.19 -35.09
C ALA A 101 0.95 2.62 -36.50
N ALA A 102 0.03 3.22 -37.26
CA ALA A 102 -0.24 2.81 -38.63
C ALA A 102 0.92 3.16 -39.58
N TYR A 103 1.57 4.31 -39.39
CA TYR A 103 2.74 4.71 -40.17
C TYR A 103 3.92 3.73 -40.01
N LEU A 104 4.14 3.21 -38.79
CA LEU A 104 5.19 2.23 -38.51
C LEU A 104 4.82 0.78 -38.85
N GLY A 105 3.55 0.48 -39.13
CA GLY A 105 3.07 -0.91 -39.16
C GLY A 105 3.31 -1.64 -37.83
N ALA A 106 3.07 -0.94 -36.71
CA ALA A 106 3.54 -1.34 -35.39
C ALA A 106 2.77 -2.51 -34.75
N GLU A 107 3.48 -3.33 -33.97
CA GLU A 107 2.88 -4.30 -33.05
C GLU A 107 2.72 -3.70 -31.65
N ILE A 108 1.47 -3.53 -31.19
CA ILE A 108 1.16 -2.91 -29.90
C ILE A 108 0.41 -3.91 -29.00
N GLN A 109 1.01 -4.25 -27.86
CA GLN A 109 0.33 -4.91 -26.76
C GLN A 109 -0.26 -3.86 -25.81
N LYS A 110 -1.59 -3.82 -25.68
CA LYS A 110 -2.29 -2.88 -24.80
C LYS A 110 -2.27 -3.34 -23.35
N ILE A 111 -2.29 -2.38 -22.42
CA ILE A 111 -2.27 -2.67 -20.98
C ILE A 111 -3.54 -3.44 -20.60
N GLY A 112 -3.35 -4.60 -19.96
CA GLY A 112 -4.44 -5.51 -19.57
C GLY A 112 -4.88 -6.51 -20.65
N GLU A 113 -4.35 -6.41 -21.87
CA GLU A 113 -4.63 -7.35 -22.94
C GLU A 113 -3.49 -8.37 -23.13
N LYS A 114 -3.85 -9.64 -23.34
CA LYS A 114 -2.89 -10.69 -23.68
C LYS A 114 -2.51 -10.69 -25.17
N LYS A 115 -3.37 -10.11 -26.02
CA LYS A 115 -3.19 -10.12 -27.48
C LYS A 115 -2.43 -8.86 -27.91
N THR A 116 -1.46 -9.05 -28.79
CA THR A 116 -0.80 -7.96 -29.51
C THR A 116 -1.63 -7.61 -30.74
N THR A 117 -1.90 -6.31 -30.94
CA THR A 117 -2.56 -5.80 -32.14
C THR A 117 -1.47 -5.36 -33.13
N ASP A 118 -1.49 -5.95 -34.32
CA ASP A 118 -0.56 -5.61 -35.40
C ASP A 118 -1.24 -4.62 -36.36
N TYR A 119 -0.74 -3.38 -36.36
CA TYR A 119 -1.24 -2.27 -37.18
C TYR A 119 -0.82 -2.37 -38.64
N ASN A 120 0.07 -3.30 -39.00
CA ASN A 120 0.37 -3.62 -40.39
C ASN A 120 -0.80 -4.34 -41.09
N ASN A 121 -1.78 -4.83 -40.32
CA ASN A 121 -3.04 -5.38 -40.82
C ASN A 121 -4.09 -4.34 -41.21
N ILE A 122 -3.71 -3.07 -41.32
CA ILE A 122 -4.58 -2.06 -41.91
C ILE A 122 -4.29 -2.01 -43.40
N TYR A 123 -5.31 -2.23 -44.22
CA TYR A 123 -5.19 -2.35 -45.68
C TYR A 123 -5.97 -1.24 -46.38
N VAL A 124 -5.45 -0.84 -47.53
CA VAL A 124 -6.11 0.05 -48.49
C VAL A 124 -6.65 -0.81 -49.62
N ASN A 125 -7.96 -0.77 -49.83
CA ASN A 125 -8.62 -1.42 -50.94
C ASN A 125 -8.49 -0.55 -52.20
N LEU A 126 -7.99 -1.11 -53.29
CA LEU A 126 -7.77 -0.42 -54.56
C LEU A 126 -8.93 -0.62 -55.54
N ASP A 127 -9.81 -1.60 -55.29
CA ASP A 127 -10.96 -1.92 -56.13
C ASP A 127 -12.16 -0.99 -55.89
N VAL A 128 -12.10 -0.19 -54.82
CA VAL A 128 -13.17 0.72 -54.40
C VAL A 128 -12.91 2.13 -54.91
N ASP A 129 -13.96 2.77 -55.41
CA ASP A 129 -13.91 4.19 -55.77
C ASP A 129 -14.06 5.05 -54.51
N ILE A 130 -13.06 5.91 -54.26
CA ILE A 130 -13.05 6.84 -53.14
C ILE A 130 -14.19 7.87 -53.21
N GLU A 131 -14.73 8.13 -54.40
CA GLU A 131 -15.85 9.06 -54.60
C GLU A 131 -17.21 8.47 -54.17
N GLU A 132 -17.31 7.16 -54.00
CA GLU A 132 -18.50 6.49 -53.47
C GLU A 132 -18.51 6.53 -51.93
N ASN A 133 -19.30 7.44 -51.36
CA ASN A 133 -19.30 7.76 -49.93
C ASN A 133 -19.66 6.59 -48.99
N ASP A 134 -20.33 5.54 -49.47
CA ASP A 134 -20.86 4.45 -48.64
C ASP A 134 -19.84 3.32 -48.40
N GLU A 135 -18.72 3.27 -49.13
CA GLU A 135 -17.71 2.20 -48.99
C GLU A 135 -16.47 2.65 -48.20
N GLN A 136 -15.95 1.77 -47.34
CA GLN A 136 -14.75 2.03 -46.55
C GLN A 136 -13.51 1.58 -47.34
N VAL A 137 -12.61 2.52 -47.68
CA VAL A 137 -11.40 2.25 -48.47
C VAL A 137 -10.31 1.66 -47.60
N ILE A 138 -10.24 2.07 -46.33
CA ILE A 138 -9.22 1.60 -45.37
C ILE A 138 -9.85 0.71 -44.30
N ALA A 139 -9.45 -0.56 -44.22
CA ALA A 139 -10.03 -1.55 -43.32
C ALA A 139 -8.97 -2.37 -42.55
N PRO A 140 -9.32 -2.96 -41.39
CA PRO A 140 -8.40 -3.79 -40.59
C PRO A 140 -8.28 -5.25 -41.09
N GLU A 141 -8.83 -5.53 -42.27
CA GLU A 141 -8.75 -6.81 -42.98
C GLU A 141 -8.68 -6.51 -44.48
N PRO A 142 -8.04 -7.37 -45.29
CA PRO A 142 -7.99 -7.19 -46.74
C PRO A 142 -9.39 -7.40 -47.33
N ILE A 143 -9.87 -6.41 -48.09
CA ILE A 143 -11.15 -6.44 -48.79
C ILE A 143 -10.82 -6.24 -50.28
N GLY A 144 -11.42 -7.04 -51.16
CA GLY A 144 -11.17 -6.99 -52.61
C GLY A 144 -10.03 -7.90 -53.08
N ASP A 145 -9.78 -7.89 -54.38
CA ASP A 145 -8.72 -8.64 -55.06
C ASP A 145 -7.40 -7.85 -55.04
N HIS A 146 -7.48 -6.51 -55.03
CA HIS A 146 -6.31 -5.62 -55.01
C HIS A 146 -6.27 -4.79 -53.74
N PHE A 147 -5.35 -5.14 -52.84
CA PHE A 147 -5.12 -4.42 -51.59
C PHE A 147 -3.64 -4.24 -51.30
N LEU A 148 -3.32 -3.20 -50.52
CA LEU A 148 -1.96 -2.90 -50.05
C LEU A 148 -1.99 -2.52 -48.57
N SER A 149 -0.94 -2.85 -47.81
CA SER A 149 -0.84 -2.39 -46.43
C SER A 149 -0.81 -0.85 -46.40
N LEU A 150 -1.54 -0.25 -45.46
CA LEU A 150 -1.54 1.20 -45.31
C LEU A 150 -0.16 1.72 -44.93
N SER A 151 0.65 0.95 -44.20
CA SER A 151 2.04 1.28 -43.91
C SER A 151 2.86 1.47 -45.19
N ASP A 152 2.66 0.63 -46.21
CA ASP A 152 3.36 0.79 -47.49
C ASP A 152 2.87 2.01 -48.28
N VAL A 153 1.57 2.34 -48.19
CA VAL A 153 1.02 3.57 -48.80
C VAL A 153 1.59 4.82 -48.13
N LEU A 154 1.67 4.84 -46.79
CA LEU A 154 2.22 5.96 -46.01
C LEU A 154 3.74 6.11 -46.17
N ASN A 155 4.44 5.04 -46.56
CA ASN A 155 5.87 5.02 -46.85
C ASN A 155 6.16 4.79 -48.34
N PHE A 156 5.32 5.37 -49.21
CA PHE A 156 5.33 5.13 -50.65
C PHE A 156 6.71 5.25 -51.29
N MET A 157 7.48 6.29 -50.94
CA MET A 157 8.80 6.53 -51.56
C MET A 157 9.80 5.41 -51.26
N ASP A 158 9.77 4.86 -50.04
CA ASP A 158 10.64 3.75 -49.63
C ASP A 158 10.20 2.40 -50.24
N ARG A 159 8.93 2.31 -50.64
CA ARG A 159 8.30 1.10 -51.22
C ARG A 159 8.05 1.19 -52.72
N MET A 160 8.48 2.29 -53.36
CA MET A 160 8.07 2.64 -54.72
C MET A 160 8.40 1.52 -55.72
N THR A 161 9.60 0.96 -55.65
CA THR A 161 10.05 -0.12 -56.54
C THR A 161 9.23 -1.40 -56.36
N ASP A 162 8.94 -1.77 -55.12
CA ASP A 162 8.17 -2.98 -54.81
C ASP A 162 6.71 -2.83 -55.26
N ILE A 163 6.11 -1.66 -55.02
CA ILE A 163 4.74 -1.34 -55.44
C ILE A 163 4.65 -1.36 -56.97
N GLN A 164 5.63 -0.75 -57.66
CA GLN A 164 5.65 -0.72 -59.13
C GLN A 164 5.77 -2.11 -59.76
N ASN A 165 6.46 -3.04 -59.09
CA ASN A 165 6.59 -4.42 -59.56
C ASN A 165 5.35 -5.28 -59.28
N ARG A 166 4.59 -4.97 -58.22
CA ARG A 166 3.43 -5.77 -57.77
C ARG A 166 2.11 -5.34 -58.40
N PHE A 167 1.97 -4.08 -58.79
CA PHE A 167 0.68 -3.50 -59.20
C PHE A 167 0.71 -2.96 -60.63
N SER A 168 -0.47 -2.87 -61.25
CA SER A 168 -0.64 -2.27 -62.58
C SER A 168 -0.26 -0.78 -62.56
N LYS A 169 -0.03 -0.19 -63.74
CA LYS A 169 0.24 1.26 -63.85
C LYS A 169 -0.92 2.13 -63.32
N GLU A 170 -2.15 1.64 -63.37
CA GLU A 170 -3.32 2.35 -62.87
C GLU A 170 -3.37 2.31 -61.35
N HIS A 171 -3.27 1.12 -60.75
CA HIS A 171 -3.18 0.95 -59.29
C HIS A 171 -1.97 1.70 -58.71
N PHE A 172 -0.82 1.71 -59.39
CA PHE A 172 0.34 2.50 -58.97
C PHE A 172 0.03 4.00 -58.89
N LYS A 173 -0.68 4.55 -59.88
CA LYS A 173 -1.10 5.97 -59.86
C LYS A 173 -2.09 6.24 -58.73
N GLN A 174 -3.02 5.32 -58.48
CA GLN A 174 -3.99 5.42 -57.40
C GLN A 174 -3.31 5.40 -56.03
N ILE A 175 -2.40 4.45 -55.78
CA ILE A 175 -1.59 4.38 -54.55
C ILE A 175 -0.79 5.66 -54.34
N HIS A 176 -0.16 6.18 -55.40
CA HIS A 176 0.57 7.45 -55.33
C HIS A 176 -0.36 8.64 -54.99
N ALA A 177 -1.58 8.66 -55.53
CA ALA A 177 -2.58 9.66 -55.20
C ALA A 177 -3.01 9.56 -53.72
N TYR A 178 -3.23 8.34 -53.21
CA TYR A 178 -3.56 8.09 -51.81
C TYR A 178 -2.42 8.53 -50.87
N SER A 179 -1.17 8.17 -51.17
CA SER A 179 0.01 8.66 -50.43
C SER A 179 0.05 10.19 -50.40
N ARG A 180 -0.19 10.84 -51.54
CA ARG A 180 -0.20 12.30 -51.63
C ARG A 180 -1.32 12.93 -50.81
N ALA A 181 -2.50 12.31 -50.75
CA ALA A 181 -3.61 12.78 -49.94
C ALA A 181 -3.20 12.86 -48.46
N PHE A 182 -2.53 11.83 -47.93
CA PHE A 182 -1.97 11.86 -46.58
C PHE A 182 -0.91 12.95 -46.42
N ASP A 183 0.10 13.02 -47.30
CA ASP A 183 1.19 14.00 -47.20
C ASP A 183 0.72 15.46 -47.20
N THR A 184 -0.38 15.74 -47.92
CA THR A 184 -0.96 17.07 -48.02
C THR A 184 -2.06 17.37 -47.00
N TYR A 185 -2.51 16.37 -46.23
CA TYR A 185 -3.53 16.57 -45.21
C TYR A 185 -2.97 17.49 -44.11
N ASP A 186 -3.73 18.54 -43.79
CA ASP A 186 -3.33 19.55 -42.83
C ASP A 186 -4.17 19.44 -41.56
N PHE A 187 -3.51 19.15 -40.43
CA PHE A 187 -4.14 19.05 -39.14
C PHE A 187 -4.32 20.41 -38.51
N SER A 188 -5.53 20.71 -38.03
CA SER A 188 -5.74 21.83 -37.13
C SER A 188 -5.00 21.58 -35.81
N THR A 189 -4.12 22.50 -35.43
CA THR A 189 -3.40 22.44 -34.15
C THR A 189 -3.59 23.72 -33.34
N VAL A 190 -3.50 23.61 -32.02
CA VAL A 190 -3.48 24.76 -31.10
C VAL A 190 -2.26 24.60 -30.21
N LEU A 191 -1.33 25.55 -30.34
CA LEU A 191 -0.09 25.54 -29.58
C LEU A 191 -0.18 26.46 -28.37
N LEU A 192 -0.14 25.86 -27.18
CA LEU A 192 -0.04 26.57 -25.91
C LEU A 192 1.43 26.84 -25.61
N ARG A 193 1.82 28.11 -25.64
CA ARG A 193 3.20 28.57 -25.38
C ARG A 193 3.45 29.00 -23.94
N LYS A 194 2.44 28.90 -23.06
CA LYS A 194 2.62 29.15 -21.64
C LYS A 194 3.59 28.11 -21.07
N GLU A 195 4.57 28.54 -20.30
CA GLU A 195 5.65 27.65 -19.85
C GLU A 195 5.26 26.78 -18.65
N ASP A 196 4.21 27.15 -17.89
CA ASP A 196 3.87 26.45 -16.65
C ASP A 196 3.00 25.20 -16.87
N ILE A 197 3.42 24.09 -16.25
CA ILE A 197 2.70 22.81 -16.23
C ILE A 197 1.28 22.92 -15.63
N GLU A 198 1.06 23.87 -14.72
CA GLU A 198 -0.24 24.05 -14.05
C GLU A 198 -1.32 24.46 -15.04
N SER A 199 -1.03 25.43 -15.91
CA SER A 199 -1.90 25.84 -17.01
C SER A 199 -2.18 24.68 -17.97
N ALA A 200 -1.18 23.87 -18.30
CA ALA A 200 -1.35 22.72 -19.21
C ALA A 200 -2.28 21.65 -18.61
N ILE A 201 -2.14 21.36 -17.32
CA ILE A 201 -3.00 20.42 -16.59
C ILE A 201 -4.42 20.97 -16.44
N GLU A 202 -4.58 22.28 -16.20
CA GLU A 202 -5.89 22.90 -16.15
C GLU A 202 -6.61 22.83 -17.50
N VAL A 203 -5.92 23.16 -18.59
CA VAL A 203 -6.45 23.06 -19.95
C VAL A 203 -6.83 21.61 -20.26
N PHE A 204 -5.94 20.65 -19.96
CA PHE A 204 -6.22 19.22 -20.09
C PHE A 204 -7.50 18.80 -19.34
N THR A 205 -7.64 19.24 -18.09
CA THR A 205 -8.79 18.88 -17.23
C THR A 205 -10.10 19.47 -17.76
N ARG A 206 -10.07 20.70 -18.28
CA ARG A 206 -11.25 21.38 -18.83
C ARG A 206 -11.71 20.78 -20.16
N ILE A 207 -10.78 20.36 -21.02
CA ILE A 207 -11.10 19.74 -22.31
C ILE A 207 -11.61 18.31 -22.11
N ASN A 208 -11.07 17.57 -21.14
CA ASN A 208 -11.45 16.18 -20.87
C ASN A 208 -12.69 16.01 -19.97
N THR A 209 -13.62 16.95 -19.98
CA THR A 209 -14.84 16.95 -19.14
C THR A 209 -15.75 15.74 -19.35
N GLY A 210 -15.61 15.01 -20.46
CA GLY A 210 -16.30 13.74 -20.74
C GLY A 210 -15.58 12.45 -20.29
N GLY A 211 -14.41 12.52 -19.64
CA GLY A 211 -13.67 11.34 -19.18
C GLY A 211 -13.16 11.44 -17.73
N GLN A 212 -12.54 10.37 -17.20
CA GLN A 212 -11.87 10.38 -15.89
C GLN A 212 -10.86 11.53 -15.74
N THR A 213 -11.06 12.36 -14.71
CA THR A 213 -10.18 13.47 -14.33
C THR A 213 -8.87 12.97 -13.73
N LEU A 214 -7.79 13.72 -13.94
CA LEU A 214 -6.51 13.46 -13.29
C LEU A 214 -6.64 13.56 -11.77
N THR A 215 -6.13 12.54 -11.08
CA THR A 215 -5.95 12.60 -9.63
C THR A 215 -4.89 13.63 -9.27
N LEU A 216 -4.99 14.19 -8.07
CA LEU A 216 -3.98 15.14 -7.57
C LEU A 216 -2.59 14.51 -7.51
N PHE A 217 -2.51 13.21 -7.25
CA PHE A 217 -1.24 12.48 -7.20
C PHE A 217 -0.55 12.41 -8.56
N GLU A 218 -1.29 12.10 -9.63
CA GLU A 218 -0.75 12.05 -10.99
C GLU A 218 -0.20 13.43 -11.41
N ILE A 219 -0.89 14.50 -11.03
CA ILE A 219 -0.46 15.88 -11.28
C ILE A 219 0.86 16.19 -10.56
N ILE A 220 0.94 15.91 -9.26
CA ILE A 220 2.18 16.14 -8.50
C ILE A 220 3.31 15.23 -8.98
N SER A 221 3.01 13.98 -9.34
CA SER A 221 4.01 13.07 -9.90
C SER A 221 4.56 13.57 -11.23
N ALA A 222 3.73 14.19 -12.07
CA ALA A 222 4.19 14.80 -13.31
C ALA A 222 5.08 16.01 -13.04
N LYS A 223 4.65 16.90 -12.13
CA LYS A 223 5.39 18.09 -11.72
C LYS A 223 6.74 17.78 -11.09
N THR A 224 6.83 16.69 -10.33
CA THR A 224 8.02 16.34 -9.54
C THR A 224 9.01 15.44 -10.28
N TYR A 225 8.69 14.96 -11.47
CA TYR A 225 9.58 14.12 -12.25
C TYR A 225 10.93 14.79 -12.49
N ASP A 226 12.01 14.04 -12.28
CA ASP A 226 13.37 14.52 -12.48
C ASP A 226 14.27 13.41 -13.02
N GLU A 227 14.65 13.53 -14.29
CA GLU A 227 15.50 12.53 -14.96
C GLU A 227 16.93 12.52 -14.41
N LYS A 228 17.50 13.67 -14.06
CA LYS A 228 18.87 13.76 -13.54
C LYS A 228 18.98 13.09 -12.17
N GLN A 229 17.99 13.31 -11.31
CA GLN A 229 17.91 12.71 -9.98
C GLN A 229 17.25 11.33 -9.98
N GLN A 230 16.86 10.81 -11.16
CA GLN A 230 16.14 9.53 -11.32
C GLN A 230 14.91 9.44 -10.39
N PHE A 231 14.17 10.54 -10.29
CA PHE A 231 12.99 10.66 -9.42
C PHE A 231 11.71 10.55 -10.23
N ASP A 232 10.98 9.46 -10.02
CA ASP A 232 9.62 9.26 -10.50
C ASP A 232 8.71 8.85 -9.33
N MET A 233 7.87 9.79 -8.88
CA MET A 233 6.98 9.61 -7.75
C MET A 233 5.96 8.48 -7.96
N GLN A 234 5.42 8.31 -9.18
CA GLN A 234 4.51 7.22 -9.53
C GLN A 234 5.21 5.86 -9.36
N SER A 235 6.43 5.75 -9.89
CA SER A 235 7.21 4.51 -9.81
C SER A 235 7.60 4.20 -8.36
N LYS A 236 8.05 5.21 -7.58
CA LYS A 236 8.40 5.05 -6.17
C LYS A 236 7.18 4.65 -5.31
N TRP A 237 6.01 5.25 -5.56
CA TRP A 237 4.76 4.86 -4.91
C TRP A 237 4.35 3.42 -5.26
N GLY A 238 4.48 3.02 -6.53
CA GLY A 238 4.24 1.64 -6.94
C GLY A 238 5.13 0.62 -6.22
N SER A 239 6.41 0.94 -6.01
CA SER A 239 7.33 0.12 -5.20
C SER A 239 6.91 0.06 -3.73
N LEU A 240 6.54 1.20 -3.14
CA LEU A 240 6.04 1.24 -1.76
C LEU A 240 4.79 0.38 -1.59
N ILE A 241 3.82 0.44 -2.49
CA ILE A 241 2.61 -0.39 -2.42
C ILE A 241 2.95 -1.88 -2.50
N LYS A 242 3.95 -2.28 -3.30
CA LYS A 242 4.42 -3.68 -3.33
C LYS A 242 5.03 -4.11 -1.99
N GLU A 243 5.77 -3.22 -1.32
CA GLU A 243 6.30 -3.47 0.02
C GLU A 243 5.17 -3.57 1.05
N LEU A 244 4.25 -2.61 1.07
CA LEU A 244 3.12 -2.58 1.99
C LEU A 244 2.18 -3.78 1.81
N LYS A 245 2.08 -4.33 0.59
CA LYS A 245 1.31 -5.56 0.34
C LYS A 245 1.84 -6.75 1.15
N LYS A 246 3.15 -6.84 1.41
CA LYS A 246 3.73 -7.93 2.21
C LYS A 246 3.22 -7.93 3.64
N ILE A 247 2.92 -6.74 4.16
CA ILE A 247 2.36 -6.53 5.51
C ILE A 247 0.86 -6.22 5.49
N LYS A 248 0.17 -6.43 4.37
CA LYS A 248 -1.29 -6.25 4.19
C LYS A 248 -1.80 -4.80 4.35
N TYR A 249 -0.99 -3.83 3.96
CA TYR A 249 -1.32 -2.39 3.99
C TYR A 249 -1.41 -1.72 2.61
N GLU A 250 -1.59 -2.49 1.54
CA GLU A 250 -1.62 -2.02 0.16
C GLU A 250 -2.84 -1.14 -0.21
N SER A 251 -3.84 -1.04 0.67
CA SER A 251 -5.05 -0.25 0.39
C SER A 251 -4.96 1.23 0.80
N ILE A 252 -3.79 1.69 1.25
CA ILE A 252 -3.56 3.10 1.63
C ILE A 252 -3.67 3.98 0.38
N SER A 253 -4.44 5.07 0.48
CA SER A 253 -4.57 6.05 -0.59
C SER A 253 -3.30 6.88 -0.77
N SER A 254 -2.98 7.22 -2.03
CA SER A 254 -1.89 8.16 -2.34
C SER A 254 -2.12 9.56 -1.78
N ALA A 255 -3.37 9.91 -1.44
CA ALA A 255 -3.73 11.13 -0.74
C ALA A 255 -3.07 11.24 0.65
N VAL A 256 -2.75 10.11 1.31
CA VAL A 256 -2.05 10.09 2.60
C VAL A 256 -0.65 10.71 2.45
N VAL A 257 0.13 10.27 1.46
CA VAL A 257 1.48 10.81 1.22
C VAL A 257 1.44 12.28 0.81
N LEU A 258 0.51 12.67 -0.06
CA LEU A 258 0.34 14.07 -0.44
C LEU A 258 -0.01 14.96 0.76
N SER A 259 -0.87 14.47 1.66
CA SER A 259 -1.25 15.20 2.86
C SER A 259 -0.06 15.36 3.80
N ILE A 260 0.75 14.31 4.01
CA ILE A 260 1.96 14.38 4.84
C ILE A 260 2.95 15.39 4.25
N LEU A 261 3.26 15.28 2.94
CA LEU A 261 4.13 16.22 2.23
C LEU A 261 3.65 17.67 2.41
N SER A 262 2.36 17.92 2.22
CA SER A 262 1.80 19.27 2.35
C SER A 262 1.90 19.81 3.78
N LEU A 263 1.64 18.97 4.79
CA LEU A 263 1.68 19.40 6.19
C LEU A 263 3.11 19.63 6.68
N VAL A 264 4.09 18.92 6.11
CA VAL A 264 5.51 19.07 6.42
C VAL A 264 6.13 20.27 5.70
N LEU A 265 5.84 20.44 4.40
CA LEU A 265 6.51 21.43 3.55
C LEU A 265 5.80 22.78 3.50
N SER A 266 4.47 22.81 3.64
CA SER A 266 3.74 24.07 3.58
C SER A 266 3.94 24.91 4.84
N ARG A 267 4.26 26.19 4.65
CA ARG A 267 4.28 27.19 5.73
C ARG A 267 2.93 27.35 6.43
N THR A 268 1.82 27.14 5.71
CA THR A 268 0.47 27.25 6.29
C THR A 268 0.03 25.98 7.02
N LYS A 269 0.79 24.88 6.88
CA LYS A 269 0.42 23.53 7.31
C LYS A 269 -1.02 23.14 6.92
N GLU A 270 -1.43 23.49 5.70
CA GLU A 270 -2.68 23.01 5.10
C GLU A 270 -2.41 21.89 4.08
N CYS A 271 -3.37 21.01 3.85
CA CYS A 271 -3.31 19.97 2.81
C CYS A 271 -4.42 20.08 1.75
N LYS A 272 -4.93 21.30 1.52
CA LYS A 272 -5.88 21.55 0.41
C LYS A 272 -5.17 21.37 -0.93
N ARG A 273 -5.93 21.01 -1.97
CA ARG A 273 -5.46 20.89 -3.36
C ARG A 273 -4.55 22.04 -3.80
N LYS A 274 -4.97 23.30 -3.57
CA LYS A 274 -4.19 24.49 -3.94
C LYS A 274 -2.81 24.51 -3.28
N THR A 275 -2.75 24.16 -2.01
CA THR A 275 -1.49 24.12 -1.23
C THR A 275 -0.56 23.03 -1.75
N ILE A 276 -1.10 21.83 -1.97
CA ILE A 276 -0.35 20.70 -2.53
C ILE A 276 0.24 21.05 -3.91
N LEU A 277 -0.56 21.69 -4.79
CA LEU A 277 -0.09 22.12 -6.10
C LEU A 277 1.01 23.18 -6.02
N SER A 278 0.97 24.05 -5.03
CA SER A 278 1.98 25.11 -4.85
C SER A 278 3.32 24.65 -4.26
N LEU A 279 3.43 23.38 -3.82
CA LEU A 279 4.67 22.86 -3.24
C LEU A 279 5.82 22.91 -4.26
N ASN A 280 7.02 23.21 -3.76
CA ASN A 280 8.23 23.26 -4.56
C ASN A 280 8.66 21.84 -4.98
N LYS A 281 9.07 21.67 -6.24
CA LYS A 281 9.52 20.39 -6.78
C LYS A 281 10.70 19.80 -5.98
N GLN A 282 11.74 20.60 -5.73
CA GLN A 282 12.97 20.10 -5.11
C GLN A 282 12.75 19.73 -3.65
N GLU A 283 11.97 20.54 -2.91
CA GLU A 283 11.62 20.23 -1.52
C GLU A 283 10.86 18.90 -1.38
N ILE A 284 9.98 18.56 -2.35
CA ILE A 284 9.31 17.26 -2.39
C ILE A 284 10.33 16.13 -2.61
N ILE A 285 11.23 16.27 -3.57
CA ILE A 285 12.25 15.26 -3.91
C ILE A 285 13.13 14.99 -2.68
N ASP A 286 13.64 16.04 -2.05
CA ASP A 286 14.56 15.96 -0.92
C ASP A 286 13.91 15.33 0.32
N THR A 287 12.60 15.58 0.50
CA THR A 287 11.86 15.15 1.69
C THR A 287 11.16 13.79 1.52
N TRP A 288 11.06 13.29 0.28
CA TRP A 288 10.33 12.08 -0.07
C TRP A 288 10.72 10.88 0.80
N SER A 289 12.02 10.58 0.92
CA SER A 289 12.52 9.41 1.66
C SER A 289 12.11 9.46 3.13
N LYS A 290 12.24 10.63 3.77
CA LYS A 290 11.86 10.84 5.17
C LYS A 290 10.36 10.70 5.40
N VAL A 291 9.54 11.23 4.49
CA VAL A 291 8.07 11.08 4.55
C VAL A 291 7.64 9.63 4.40
N ILE A 292 8.26 8.89 3.46
CA ILE A 292 7.97 7.47 3.31
C ILE A 292 8.40 6.67 4.53
N SER A 293 9.57 6.98 5.13
CA SER A 293 10.01 6.36 6.38
C SER A 293 8.99 6.61 7.50
N ALA A 294 8.60 7.86 7.72
CA ALA A 294 7.65 8.21 8.77
C ALA A 294 6.25 7.61 8.55
N LEU A 295 5.82 7.42 7.30
CA LEU A 295 4.60 6.68 6.99
C LEU A 295 4.73 5.20 7.36
N LYS A 296 5.88 4.57 7.10
CA LYS A 296 6.14 3.18 7.52
C LYS A 296 6.13 3.06 9.04
N ASP A 297 6.80 3.98 9.75
CA ASP A 297 6.80 4.02 11.22
C ASP A 297 5.38 4.18 11.79
N SER A 298 4.57 5.03 11.17
CA SER A 298 3.14 5.19 11.49
C SER A 298 2.34 3.91 11.31
N ILE A 299 2.56 3.20 10.19
CA ILE A 299 1.91 1.91 9.90
C ILE A 299 2.36 0.84 10.91
N ASP A 300 3.65 0.73 11.17
CA ASP A 300 4.18 -0.25 12.11
C ASP A 300 3.72 0.03 13.54
N TYR A 301 3.60 1.30 13.93
CA TYR A 301 2.98 1.69 15.20
C TYR A 301 1.51 1.24 15.29
N PHE A 302 0.71 1.40 14.23
CA PHE A 302 -0.67 0.91 14.22
C PHE A 302 -0.76 -0.62 14.27
N ARG A 303 0.16 -1.31 13.60
CA ARG A 303 0.23 -2.78 13.59
C ARG A 303 0.62 -3.36 14.93
N THR A 304 1.52 -2.70 15.66
CA THR A 304 2.10 -3.20 16.91
C THR A 304 1.28 -2.72 18.10
N THR A 305 1.15 -1.41 18.28
CA THR A 305 0.49 -0.80 19.44
C THR A 305 -1.01 -0.92 19.40
N TYR A 306 -1.64 -0.70 18.25
CA TYR A 306 -3.10 -0.85 18.14
C TYR A 306 -3.52 -2.22 17.61
N ARG A 307 -2.56 -3.11 17.33
CA ARG A 307 -2.79 -4.47 16.82
C ARG A 307 -3.72 -4.50 15.62
N ILE A 308 -3.52 -3.58 14.69
CA ILE A 308 -4.30 -3.49 13.45
C ILE A 308 -3.54 -4.24 12.36
N PRO A 309 -3.86 -5.53 12.09
CA PRO A 309 -3.03 -6.36 11.21
C PRO A 309 -3.12 -5.98 9.73
N VAL A 310 -4.20 -5.30 9.31
CA VAL A 310 -4.45 -5.00 7.89
C VAL A 310 -5.09 -3.63 7.68
N SER A 311 -4.80 -3.00 6.54
CA SER A 311 -5.25 -1.63 6.26
C SER A 311 -6.77 -1.47 6.13
N HIS A 312 -7.54 -2.52 5.79
CA HIS A 312 -9.01 -2.40 5.73
C HIS A 312 -9.65 -2.18 7.11
N LEU A 313 -8.97 -2.54 8.20
CA LEU A 313 -9.45 -2.30 9.56
C LEU A 313 -9.22 -0.87 10.04
N LEU A 314 -8.34 -0.11 9.39
CA LEU A 314 -8.09 1.29 9.74
C LEU A 314 -9.40 2.09 9.73
N PRO A 315 -9.77 2.77 10.83
CA PRO A 315 -10.94 3.64 10.87
C PRO A 315 -10.95 4.64 9.72
N TYR A 316 -9.77 5.21 9.44
CA TYR A 316 -9.44 5.96 8.23
C TYR A 316 -7.98 5.72 7.87
N ASP A 317 -7.65 5.62 6.60
CA ASP A 317 -6.24 5.71 6.17
C ASP A 317 -5.64 7.10 6.44
N SER A 318 -6.48 8.14 6.39
CA SER A 318 -6.14 9.52 6.80
C SER A 318 -5.63 9.61 8.25
N LEU A 319 -5.96 8.67 9.15
CA LEU A 319 -5.40 8.65 10.50
C LEU A 319 -3.89 8.41 10.51
N LEU A 320 -3.33 7.81 9.46
CA LEU A 320 -1.89 7.62 9.35
C LEU A 320 -1.16 8.95 9.16
N VAL A 321 -1.83 9.99 8.65
CA VAL A 321 -1.21 11.30 8.33
C VAL A 321 -0.71 12.02 9.59
N PRO A 322 -1.52 12.25 10.66
CA PRO A 322 -1.03 12.88 11.87
C PRO A 322 0.05 12.06 12.60
N PHE A 323 0.01 10.74 12.53
CA PHE A 323 1.03 9.88 13.12
C PHE A 323 2.32 9.86 12.31
N ALA A 324 2.25 9.83 10.99
CA ALA A 324 3.43 9.99 10.14
C ALA A 324 4.04 11.39 10.32
N TYR A 325 3.20 12.42 10.53
CA TYR A 325 3.69 13.74 10.92
C TYR A 325 4.43 13.69 12.27
N PHE A 326 3.89 13.01 13.29
CA PHE A 326 4.59 12.79 14.56
C PHE A 326 5.96 12.12 14.35
N PHE A 327 6.02 10.98 13.66
CA PHE A 327 7.26 10.23 13.44
C PHE A 327 8.27 11.00 12.58
N TYR A 328 7.81 11.83 11.64
CA TYR A 328 8.70 12.67 10.84
C TYR A 328 9.52 13.64 11.70
N TYR A 329 8.90 14.25 12.72
CA TYR A 329 9.56 15.19 13.62
C TYR A 329 10.22 14.51 14.83
N LYS A 330 9.63 13.43 15.37
CA LYS A 330 10.19 12.71 16.53
C LYS A 330 11.43 11.89 16.15
N GLN A 331 11.41 11.24 14.98
CA GLN A 331 12.47 10.33 14.48
C GLN A 331 12.88 9.22 15.46
N ASP A 332 12.00 8.88 16.39
CA ASP A 332 12.20 7.87 17.44
C ASP A 332 10.82 7.40 17.95
N ARG A 333 10.83 6.40 18.83
CA ARG A 333 9.63 5.89 19.50
C ARG A 333 8.98 6.97 20.38
N PRO A 334 7.64 6.96 20.53
CA PRO A 334 6.97 7.87 21.45
C PRO A 334 7.38 7.56 22.89
N GLU A 335 7.60 8.61 23.69
CA GLU A 335 7.78 8.46 25.13
C GLU A 335 6.47 7.99 25.80
N ALA A 336 6.54 7.47 27.03
CA ALA A 336 5.39 6.93 27.74
C ALA A 336 4.18 7.90 27.82
N GLY A 337 4.43 9.19 28.05
CA GLY A 337 3.37 10.20 28.02
C GLY A 337 2.79 10.44 26.62
N GLN A 338 3.66 10.46 25.62
CA GLN A 338 3.27 10.64 24.21
C GLN A 338 2.44 9.46 23.70
N ARG A 339 2.82 8.22 24.05
CA ARG A 339 2.06 7.00 23.72
C ARG A 339 0.62 7.09 24.22
N LYS A 340 0.41 7.51 25.48
CA LYS A 340 -0.92 7.74 26.05
C LYS A 340 -1.72 8.78 25.25
N TYR A 341 -1.12 9.92 24.92
CA TYR A 341 -1.84 10.96 24.18
C TYR A 341 -2.12 10.57 22.72
N LEU A 342 -1.24 9.80 22.09
CA LEU A 342 -1.46 9.23 20.77
C LEU A 342 -2.60 8.21 20.78
N GLU A 343 -2.67 7.35 21.80
CA GLU A 343 -3.80 6.44 22.01
C GLU A 343 -5.12 7.20 22.17
N GLU A 344 -5.18 8.19 23.08
CA GLU A 344 -6.37 9.02 23.24
C GLU A 344 -6.76 9.68 21.90
N PHE A 345 -5.79 10.22 21.17
CA PHE A 345 -6.03 10.82 19.86
C PHE A 345 -6.62 9.81 18.86
N PHE A 346 -6.05 8.60 18.75
CA PHE A 346 -6.52 7.54 17.86
C PHE A 346 -7.99 7.20 18.12
N TRP A 347 -8.36 6.93 19.37
CA TRP A 347 -9.72 6.51 19.73
C TRP A 347 -10.72 7.64 19.55
N ARG A 348 -10.36 8.86 19.96
CA ARG A 348 -11.24 10.03 19.78
C ARG A 348 -11.54 10.29 18.31
N MET A 349 -10.54 10.26 17.41
CA MET A 349 -10.78 10.52 15.99
C MET A 349 -11.63 9.40 15.35
N SER A 350 -11.41 8.16 15.76
CA SER A 350 -12.10 6.98 15.22
C SER A 350 -13.58 6.96 15.60
N LEU A 351 -13.90 7.39 16.83
CA LEU A 351 -15.26 7.40 17.40
C LEU A 351 -16.04 8.71 17.14
N SER A 352 -15.44 9.72 16.51
CA SER A 352 -16.08 11.03 16.27
C SER A 352 -16.44 11.29 14.81
N PHE A 353 -16.30 10.30 13.92
CA PHE A 353 -16.41 10.47 12.47
C PHE A 353 -15.50 11.58 11.90
N ARG A 354 -14.33 11.83 12.53
CA ARG A 354 -13.53 13.06 12.33
C ARG A 354 -13.22 13.34 10.86
N TYR A 355 -12.79 12.31 10.12
CA TYR A 355 -12.35 12.42 8.72
C TYR A 355 -13.38 11.91 7.71
N SER A 356 -14.63 11.70 8.14
CA SER A 356 -15.72 11.33 7.22
C SER A 356 -16.06 12.44 6.21
N SER A 357 -15.75 13.68 6.54
CA SER A 357 -15.97 14.85 5.70
C SER A 357 -14.88 15.89 5.92
N SER A 358 -14.57 16.67 4.88
CA SER A 358 -13.56 17.75 4.94
C SER A 358 -12.22 17.31 5.54
N ALA A 359 -11.77 16.09 5.22
CA ALA A 359 -10.62 15.45 5.85
C ALA A 359 -9.37 16.35 5.82
N GLU A 360 -9.10 17.05 4.73
CA GLU A 360 -7.93 17.93 4.58
C GLU A 360 -7.94 19.07 5.61
N SER A 361 -9.10 19.69 5.83
CA SER A 361 -9.22 20.78 6.82
C SER A 361 -9.11 20.26 8.25
N ARG A 362 -9.57 19.03 8.52
CA ARG A 362 -9.48 18.39 9.82
C ARG A 362 -8.05 17.96 10.13
N LEU A 363 -7.34 17.39 9.16
CA LEU A 363 -5.91 17.05 9.27
C LEU A 363 -5.07 18.28 9.64
N ALA A 364 -5.30 19.42 8.98
CA ALA A 364 -4.62 20.69 9.31
C ALA A 364 -4.92 21.20 10.74
N GLN A 365 -6.10 20.91 11.29
CA GLN A 365 -6.40 21.20 12.70
C GLN A 365 -5.70 20.20 13.63
N ASP A 366 -5.71 18.93 13.26
CA ASP A 366 -5.30 17.83 14.12
C ASP A 366 -3.78 17.71 14.24
N ILE A 367 -2.99 18.16 13.25
CA ILE A 367 -1.54 18.31 13.42
C ILE A 367 -1.17 19.30 14.54
N LYS A 368 -2.01 20.29 14.86
CA LYS A 368 -1.77 21.18 16.02
C LYS A 368 -1.91 20.43 17.34
N ARG A 369 -2.72 19.35 17.37
CA ARG A 369 -2.78 18.43 18.51
C ARG A 369 -1.53 17.57 18.54
N ILE A 370 -1.06 17.08 17.39
CA ILE A 370 0.20 16.34 17.30
C ILE A 370 1.39 17.20 17.74
N ASP A 371 1.45 18.48 17.38
CA ASP A 371 2.48 19.42 17.86
C ASP A 371 2.50 19.49 19.40
N LYS A 372 1.33 19.48 20.06
CA LYS A 372 1.24 19.41 21.54
C LYS A 372 1.76 18.07 22.08
N ILE A 373 1.39 16.95 21.44
CA ILE A 373 1.85 15.61 21.83
C ILE A 373 3.38 15.50 21.67
N LEU A 374 3.96 16.03 20.59
CA LEU A 374 5.40 16.10 20.37
C LEU A 374 6.09 16.85 21.53
N ALA A 375 5.47 17.91 22.04
CA ALA A 375 5.93 18.65 23.22
C ALA A 375 5.62 17.98 24.57
N GLY A 376 5.06 16.77 24.58
CA GLY A 376 4.68 16.06 25.81
C GLY A 376 3.45 16.65 26.53
N VAL A 377 2.65 17.46 25.84
CA VAL A 377 1.46 18.13 26.39
C VAL A 377 0.20 17.47 25.86
N ARG A 378 -0.72 17.12 26.78
CA ARG A 378 -2.03 16.57 26.41
C ARG A 378 -2.85 17.58 25.59
N PRO A 379 -3.37 17.21 24.40
CA PRO A 379 -4.25 18.08 23.63
C PRO A 379 -5.64 18.28 24.26
N GLU A 380 -6.33 19.32 23.82
CA GLU A 380 -7.74 19.53 24.16
C GLU A 380 -8.65 18.97 23.05
N TYR A 381 -9.79 18.44 23.47
CA TYR A 381 -10.76 17.75 22.60
C TYR A 381 -12.20 18.24 22.79
N SER A 382 -12.40 19.42 23.39
CA SER A 382 -13.73 20.00 23.65
C SER A 382 -14.54 20.28 22.38
N ASP A 383 -13.86 20.47 21.25
CA ASP A 383 -14.45 20.66 19.91
C ASP A 383 -14.80 19.34 19.20
N ILE A 384 -14.49 18.18 19.78
CA ILE A 384 -14.70 16.87 19.18
C ILE A 384 -15.80 16.14 19.92
N LYS A 385 -16.96 16.01 19.25
CA LYS A 385 -18.07 15.20 19.75
C LYS A 385 -17.81 13.72 19.48
N ILE A 386 -17.72 12.94 20.54
CA ILE A 386 -17.58 11.48 20.49
C ILE A 386 -18.98 10.88 20.61
N PHE A 387 -19.30 9.87 19.79
CA PHE A 387 -20.62 9.21 19.81
C PHE A 387 -20.61 7.99 20.73
N LEU A 388 -20.17 8.15 21.98
CA LEU A 388 -20.02 7.08 22.97
C LEU A 388 -20.60 7.53 24.33
N ASP A 389 -21.85 7.97 24.34
CA ASP A 389 -22.49 8.53 25.53
C ASP A 389 -23.03 7.43 26.47
N SER A 390 -23.46 6.29 25.92
CA SER A 390 -23.98 5.14 26.67
C SER A 390 -23.79 3.82 25.90
N PRO A 391 -23.88 2.65 26.56
CA PRO A 391 -23.88 1.35 25.88
C PRO A 391 -24.96 1.23 24.79
N GLN A 392 -26.10 1.90 24.96
CA GLN A 392 -27.19 1.89 23.97
C GLN A 392 -26.75 2.46 22.61
N SER A 393 -25.83 3.44 22.57
CA SER A 393 -25.30 3.99 21.32
C SER A 393 -24.59 2.94 20.44
N LEU A 394 -23.98 1.93 21.07
CA LEU A 394 -23.35 0.81 20.36
C LEU A 394 -24.39 -0.16 19.79
N ILE A 395 -25.49 -0.38 20.50
CA ILE A 395 -26.58 -1.27 20.11
C ILE A 395 -27.32 -0.70 18.90
N ASP A 396 -27.62 0.60 18.93
CA ASP A 396 -28.36 1.33 17.90
C ASP A 396 -27.54 1.54 16.61
N THR A 397 -26.23 1.28 16.66
CA THR A 397 -25.34 1.42 15.50
C THR A 397 -25.39 0.17 14.62
N ASN A 398 -25.78 0.36 13.36
CA ASN A 398 -25.74 -0.70 12.36
C ASN A 398 -24.32 -0.95 11.88
N PHE A 399 -23.94 -2.23 11.80
CA PHE A 399 -22.64 -2.61 11.29
C PHE A 399 -22.47 -2.25 9.82
N SER A 400 -21.40 -1.52 9.53
CA SER A 400 -20.89 -1.26 8.19
C SER A 400 -19.37 -1.32 8.18
N ALA A 401 -18.80 -2.13 7.29
CA ALA A 401 -17.36 -2.31 7.17
C ALA A 401 -16.60 -1.03 6.75
N GLY A 402 -17.29 -0.03 6.17
CA GLY A 402 -16.70 1.25 5.79
C GLY A 402 -16.84 2.36 6.83
N ASN A 403 -17.62 2.13 7.89
CA ASN A 403 -17.92 3.14 8.91
C ASN A 403 -16.79 3.18 9.97
N SER A 404 -16.21 4.36 10.21
CA SER A 404 -15.07 4.52 11.14
C SER A 404 -15.40 4.14 12.58
N TYR A 405 -16.62 4.40 13.03
CA TYR A 405 -17.10 4.06 14.36
C TYR A 405 -17.21 2.55 14.51
N CYS A 406 -17.79 1.87 13.52
CA CYS A 406 -17.79 0.41 13.47
C CYS A 406 -16.35 -0.13 13.48
N LYS A 407 -15.47 0.43 12.64
CA LYS A 407 -14.06 0.03 12.58
C LYS A 407 -13.31 0.27 13.89
N ALA A 408 -13.64 1.30 14.67
CA ALA A 408 -13.07 1.50 16.00
C ALA A 408 -13.40 0.30 16.92
N VAL A 409 -14.66 -0.14 16.93
CA VAL A 409 -15.07 -1.34 17.69
C VAL A 409 -14.38 -2.59 17.15
N ILE A 410 -14.27 -2.75 15.83
CA ILE A 410 -13.55 -3.88 15.24
C ILE A 410 -12.05 -3.83 15.58
N CYS A 411 -11.42 -2.65 15.64
CA CYS A 411 -10.04 -2.52 16.11
C CYS A 411 -9.90 -2.98 17.56
N LEU A 412 -10.87 -2.64 18.42
CA LEU A 412 -10.88 -3.14 19.79
C LEU A 412 -11.02 -4.66 19.84
N LEU A 413 -11.87 -5.25 19.01
CA LEU A 413 -11.97 -6.72 18.90
C LEU A 413 -10.68 -7.34 18.37
N ALA A 414 -10.08 -6.78 17.34
CA ALA A 414 -8.80 -7.24 16.79
C ALA A 414 -7.67 -7.16 17.82
N TYR A 415 -7.69 -6.11 18.65
CA TYR A 415 -6.75 -5.93 19.75
C TYR A 415 -6.87 -7.04 20.81
N GLN A 416 -8.06 -7.61 21.02
CA GLN A 416 -8.25 -8.79 21.90
C GLN A 416 -7.76 -10.11 21.27
N GLU A 417 -7.19 -10.08 20.06
CA GLU A 417 -6.71 -11.23 19.32
C GLU A 417 -7.76 -12.35 19.23
N PRO A 418 -8.83 -12.14 18.45
CA PRO A 418 -10.00 -13.00 18.45
C PRO A 418 -9.63 -14.45 18.15
N LYS A 419 -10.15 -15.38 18.95
CA LYS A 419 -9.92 -16.81 18.81
C LYS A 419 -11.12 -17.53 18.21
N ASP A 420 -10.84 -18.59 17.46
CA ASP A 420 -11.84 -19.40 16.77
C ASP A 420 -12.62 -20.27 17.78
N PHE A 421 -13.94 -20.28 17.68
CA PHE A 421 -14.80 -21.01 18.64
C PHE A 421 -14.56 -22.53 18.65
N ARG A 422 -14.01 -23.10 17.56
CA ARG A 422 -13.82 -24.54 17.44
C ARG A 422 -12.61 -25.05 18.19
N ASP A 423 -11.52 -24.30 18.24
CA ASP A 423 -10.22 -24.81 18.69
C ASP A 423 -9.33 -23.76 19.37
N ASN A 424 -9.86 -22.57 19.63
CA ASN A 424 -9.12 -21.43 20.19
C ASN A 424 -7.95 -20.95 19.32
N SER A 425 -7.82 -21.39 18.07
CA SER A 425 -6.80 -20.88 17.15
C SER A 425 -7.03 -19.40 16.84
N LYS A 426 -5.95 -18.65 16.59
CA LYS A 426 -6.02 -17.23 16.27
C LYS A 426 -6.76 -17.01 14.95
N VAL A 427 -7.74 -16.11 14.94
CA VAL A 427 -8.48 -15.75 13.73
C VAL A 427 -7.60 -14.88 12.84
N ILE A 428 -7.23 -15.40 11.67
CA ILE A 428 -6.41 -14.69 10.70
C ILE A 428 -7.25 -13.59 10.04
N LEU A 429 -6.82 -12.33 10.20
CA LEU A 429 -7.42 -11.17 9.56
C LEU A 429 -6.65 -10.84 8.27
N ASP A 430 -7.40 -10.66 7.18
CA ASP A 430 -6.85 -10.41 5.85
C ASP A 430 -7.70 -9.42 5.05
N ASN A 431 -7.06 -8.54 4.26
CA ASN A 431 -7.74 -7.58 3.38
C ASN A 431 -8.71 -8.27 2.42
N SER A 432 -8.38 -9.46 1.91
CA SER A 432 -9.25 -10.22 1.00
C SER A 432 -10.55 -10.68 1.66
N TRP A 433 -10.60 -10.72 3.00
CA TRP A 433 -11.73 -11.21 3.78
C TRP A 433 -12.48 -10.13 4.55
N LEU A 434 -12.12 -8.84 4.37
CA LEU A 434 -12.66 -7.70 5.13
C LEU A 434 -13.24 -6.57 4.25
N LYS A 435 -13.33 -6.76 2.92
CA LYS A 435 -13.75 -5.74 1.94
C LYS A 435 -15.23 -5.32 1.96
N VAL A 436 -16.15 -6.13 2.49
CA VAL A 436 -17.61 -5.90 2.41
C VAL A 436 -18.27 -6.30 3.73
N ALA A 437 -19.41 -5.73 4.11
CA ALA A 437 -20.12 -6.10 5.35
C ALA A 437 -20.57 -7.58 5.41
N ASN A 438 -20.64 -8.26 4.24
CA ASN A 438 -20.85 -9.72 4.11
C ASN A 438 -19.54 -10.50 3.91
N SER A 439 -18.39 -9.90 4.24
CA SER A 439 -17.11 -10.56 4.07
C SER A 439 -16.93 -11.72 5.05
N ARG A 440 -16.06 -12.65 4.68
CA ARG A 440 -16.00 -14.01 5.24
C ARG A 440 -15.69 -14.05 6.75
N ASN A 441 -15.10 -12.99 7.30
CA ASN A 441 -14.71 -12.91 8.70
C ASN A 441 -15.70 -12.16 9.61
N TYR A 442 -16.63 -11.37 9.08
CA TYR A 442 -17.67 -10.72 9.91
C TYR A 442 -18.88 -11.63 10.03
N HIS A 443 -19.20 -12.05 11.25
CA HIS A 443 -20.32 -12.95 11.48
C HIS A 443 -21.26 -12.44 12.57
N HIS A 444 -22.57 -12.53 12.30
CA HIS A 444 -23.62 -12.23 13.26
C HIS A 444 -23.71 -13.38 14.27
N PHE A 445 -23.33 -13.13 15.52
CA PHE A 445 -23.35 -14.14 16.58
C PHE A 445 -24.75 -14.75 16.75
N PHE A 446 -25.79 -13.93 16.81
CA PHE A 446 -27.15 -14.37 16.53
C PHE A 446 -27.40 -14.29 15.01
N PRO A 447 -27.54 -15.42 14.30
CA PRO A 447 -27.66 -15.38 12.85
C PRO A 447 -28.89 -14.62 12.41
N LYS A 448 -28.77 -13.78 11.35
CA LYS A 448 -29.91 -13.02 10.81
C LYS A 448 -31.10 -13.90 10.45
N ALA A 449 -30.82 -15.08 9.89
CA ALA A 449 -31.85 -16.06 9.55
C ALA A 449 -32.61 -16.60 10.78
N TYR A 450 -31.91 -16.75 11.92
CA TYR A 450 -32.53 -17.17 13.18
C TYR A 450 -33.43 -16.07 13.77
N LEU A 451 -33.00 -14.80 13.68
CA LEU A 451 -33.72 -13.64 14.23
C LEU A 451 -34.97 -13.24 13.41
N LYS A 452 -35.03 -13.65 12.14
CA LYS A 452 -36.13 -13.28 11.23
C LYS A 452 -37.49 -13.70 11.80
N GLY A 453 -38.34 -12.71 12.07
CA GLY A 453 -39.69 -12.93 12.62
C GLY A 453 -39.74 -13.23 14.13
N LYS A 454 -38.61 -13.19 14.84
CA LYS A 454 -38.54 -13.44 16.30
C LYS A 454 -38.28 -12.20 17.15
N THR A 455 -37.81 -11.12 16.54
CA THR A 455 -37.52 -9.86 17.23
C THR A 455 -37.74 -8.68 16.29
N THR A 456 -38.02 -7.52 16.88
CA THR A 456 -38.05 -6.22 16.20
C THR A 456 -36.71 -5.48 16.28
N LEU A 457 -35.77 -6.00 17.09
CA LEU A 457 -34.43 -5.42 17.23
C LEU A 457 -33.61 -5.65 15.95
N GLU A 458 -32.72 -4.70 15.64
CA GLU A 458 -31.91 -4.75 14.43
C GLU A 458 -30.92 -5.92 14.47
N SER A 459 -31.10 -6.83 13.52
CA SER A 459 -30.26 -8.02 13.34
C SER A 459 -28.81 -7.69 12.96
N ASN A 460 -28.60 -6.54 12.31
CA ASN A 460 -27.31 -6.04 11.87
C ASN A 460 -26.65 -5.07 12.88
N SER A 461 -27.05 -5.11 14.15
CA SER A 461 -26.40 -4.34 15.21
C SER A 461 -24.89 -4.63 15.25
N LEU A 462 -24.08 -3.60 15.48
CA LEU A 462 -22.63 -3.70 15.67
C LEU A 462 -22.27 -4.68 16.81
N MET A 463 -23.08 -4.69 17.87
CA MET A 463 -22.90 -5.58 19.01
C MET A 463 -23.22 -7.04 18.67
N ASN A 464 -23.79 -7.33 17.49
CA ASN A 464 -23.99 -8.69 17.03
C ASN A 464 -22.80 -9.23 16.20
N ILE A 465 -21.76 -8.45 15.96
CA ILE A 465 -20.65 -8.85 15.07
C ILE A 465 -19.52 -9.53 15.83
N THR A 466 -19.04 -10.65 15.31
CA THR A 466 -17.88 -11.42 15.78
C THR A 466 -16.90 -11.67 14.63
N LEU A 467 -15.65 -11.95 14.97
CA LEU A 467 -14.58 -12.23 14.01
C LEU A 467 -14.30 -13.74 14.03
N VAL A 468 -14.70 -14.46 12.98
CA VAL A 468 -14.56 -15.93 12.93
C VAL A 468 -13.84 -16.37 11.66
N SER A 469 -13.26 -17.56 11.66
CA SER A 469 -12.62 -18.13 10.46
C SER A 469 -13.64 -18.51 9.37
N GLU A 470 -13.17 -18.54 8.12
CA GLU A 470 -13.99 -18.90 6.94
C GLU A 470 -14.68 -20.27 7.10
N HIS A 471 -14.03 -21.24 7.75
CA HIS A 471 -14.54 -22.60 7.89
C HIS A 471 -15.73 -22.69 8.86
N LEU A 472 -15.81 -21.79 9.83
CA LEU A 472 -16.86 -21.76 10.85
C LEU A 472 -18.17 -21.18 10.30
N ASN A 473 -18.04 -20.14 9.47
CA ASN A 473 -19.14 -19.32 8.94
C ASN A 473 -20.16 -20.14 8.10
N LYS A 474 -19.69 -20.99 7.16
CA LYS A 474 -20.59 -21.63 6.18
C LYS A 474 -21.17 -22.99 6.55
N ARG A 475 -20.59 -23.73 7.50
CA ARG A 475 -20.94 -25.16 7.70
C ARG A 475 -21.52 -25.51 9.07
N LYS A 476 -21.23 -24.76 10.14
CA LYS A 476 -21.62 -25.14 11.52
C LYS A 476 -22.65 -24.23 12.18
N ILE A 477 -22.55 -22.91 12.00
CA ILE A 477 -23.50 -21.97 12.63
C ILE A 477 -24.84 -21.95 11.87
N GLY A 478 -24.83 -21.60 10.59
CA GLY A 478 -26.04 -21.58 9.75
C GLY A 478 -27.15 -20.71 10.32
N ALA A 479 -28.38 -21.24 10.37
CA ALA A 479 -29.55 -20.57 10.97
C ALA A 479 -29.86 -21.06 12.40
N LYS A 480 -28.90 -21.75 13.05
CA LYS A 480 -29.09 -22.30 14.41
C LYS A 480 -29.11 -21.18 15.45
N ALA A 481 -29.78 -21.45 16.57
CA ALA A 481 -29.73 -20.59 17.75
C ALA A 481 -28.35 -20.66 18.42
N PRO A 482 -27.86 -19.57 19.04
CA PRO A 482 -26.60 -19.57 19.79
C PRO A 482 -26.47 -20.68 20.82
N SER A 483 -27.51 -20.96 21.60
CA SER A 483 -27.47 -22.06 22.59
C SER A 483 -27.15 -23.43 21.97
N VAL A 484 -27.54 -23.64 20.70
CA VAL A 484 -27.35 -24.92 20.00
C VAL A 484 -25.94 -25.01 19.43
N TYR A 485 -25.52 -24.05 18.61
CA TYR A 485 -24.22 -24.17 17.95
C TYR A 485 -23.06 -23.93 18.93
N ILE A 486 -23.24 -23.13 19.99
CA ILE A 486 -22.22 -22.99 21.05
C ILE A 486 -22.10 -24.30 21.83
N GLY A 487 -23.20 -24.98 22.15
CA GLY A 487 -23.16 -26.32 22.73
C GLY A 487 -22.41 -27.32 21.84
N ASP A 488 -22.64 -27.29 20.52
CA ASP A 488 -21.90 -28.12 19.56
C ASP A 488 -20.37 -27.84 19.56
N PHE A 489 -19.96 -26.61 19.89
CA PHE A 489 -18.54 -26.24 20.00
C PHE A 489 -17.96 -26.54 21.37
N GLU A 490 -18.71 -26.39 22.46
CA GLU A 490 -18.27 -26.72 23.82
C GLU A 490 -17.88 -28.20 23.95
N VAL A 491 -18.57 -29.09 23.23
CA VAL A 491 -18.21 -30.52 23.13
C VAL A 491 -16.85 -30.74 22.44
N GLN A 492 -16.46 -29.87 21.50
CA GLN A 492 -15.22 -29.99 20.72
C GLN A 492 -14.07 -29.18 21.33
N ASN A 493 -14.40 -28.13 22.07
CA ASN A 493 -13.49 -27.15 22.65
C ASN A 493 -13.83 -26.99 24.13
N SER A 494 -13.14 -27.74 24.98
CA SER A 494 -13.32 -27.67 26.44
C SER A 494 -13.03 -26.29 27.00
N GLU A 495 -12.23 -25.48 26.29
CA GLU A 495 -11.82 -24.13 26.65
C GLU A 495 -12.55 -23.06 25.82
N ILE A 496 -13.78 -23.33 25.35
CA ILE A 496 -14.56 -22.40 24.52
C ILE A 496 -14.75 -21.01 25.11
N ASN A 497 -14.80 -20.90 26.45
CA ASN A 497 -14.88 -19.62 27.14
C ASN A 497 -13.72 -18.69 26.77
N THR A 498 -12.53 -19.24 26.49
CA THR A 498 -11.38 -18.47 26.01
C THR A 498 -11.67 -17.78 24.68
N ALA A 499 -12.29 -18.46 23.71
CA ALA A 499 -12.67 -17.86 22.44
C ALA A 499 -13.88 -16.91 22.51
N LEU A 500 -14.81 -17.15 23.44
CA LEU A 500 -15.93 -16.22 23.65
C LEU A 500 -15.46 -14.94 24.35
N ASN A 501 -14.59 -15.06 25.35
CA ASN A 501 -14.03 -13.91 26.07
C ASN A 501 -13.21 -13.00 25.15
N SER A 502 -12.47 -13.55 24.17
CA SER A 502 -11.76 -12.74 23.15
C SER A 502 -12.70 -11.90 22.27
N HIS A 503 -14.02 -12.13 22.36
CA HIS A 503 -15.06 -11.39 21.65
C HIS A 503 -15.94 -10.53 22.57
N PHE A 504 -15.57 -10.40 23.86
CA PHE A 504 -16.39 -9.81 24.93
C PHE A 504 -17.72 -10.54 25.14
N ILE A 505 -17.72 -11.87 25.05
CA ILE A 505 -18.90 -12.71 25.22
C ILE A 505 -18.66 -13.68 26.37
N ASP A 506 -19.58 -13.71 27.34
CA ASP A 506 -19.59 -14.73 28.40
C ASP A 506 -20.76 -15.69 28.15
N ILE A 507 -20.60 -16.98 28.43
CA ILE A 507 -21.71 -17.93 28.32
C ILE A 507 -22.83 -17.57 29.31
N LYS A 508 -22.45 -17.28 30.55
CA LYS A 508 -23.37 -16.94 31.63
C LYS A 508 -23.69 -15.44 31.61
N GLY A 509 -24.97 -15.10 31.77
CA GLY A 509 -25.41 -13.71 31.92
C GLY A 509 -25.58 -12.90 30.62
N HIS A 510 -25.06 -13.38 29.48
CA HIS A 510 -25.24 -12.73 28.16
C HIS A 510 -26.42 -13.29 27.36
N GLY A 511 -27.33 -14.06 27.96
CA GLY A 511 -28.53 -14.56 27.27
C GLY A 511 -28.27 -15.63 26.20
N ILE A 512 -27.09 -16.27 26.19
CA ILE A 512 -26.77 -17.32 25.21
C ILE A 512 -27.61 -18.58 25.49
N GLU A 513 -27.67 -19.01 26.75
CA GLU A 513 -28.40 -20.21 27.19
C GLU A 513 -29.91 -20.10 26.92
N SER A 514 -30.48 -18.91 27.06
CA SER A 514 -31.89 -18.60 26.82
C SER A 514 -32.18 -18.13 25.39
N ASN A 515 -31.15 -17.93 24.55
CA ASN A 515 -31.24 -17.26 23.26
C ASN A 515 -31.91 -15.87 23.33
N ASP A 516 -31.71 -15.14 24.42
CA ASP A 516 -32.21 -13.77 24.59
C ASP A 516 -31.29 -12.77 23.88
N TYR A 517 -31.72 -12.37 22.68
CA TYR A 517 -30.96 -11.41 21.86
C TYR A 517 -30.83 -10.03 22.50
N LYS A 518 -31.83 -9.56 23.26
CA LYS A 518 -31.76 -8.24 23.90
C LYS A 518 -30.75 -8.25 25.04
N GLN A 519 -30.78 -9.29 25.87
CA GLN A 519 -29.80 -9.49 26.93
C GLN A 519 -28.39 -9.59 26.37
N PHE A 520 -28.20 -10.35 25.28
CA PHE A 520 -26.91 -10.46 24.59
C PHE A 520 -26.36 -9.11 24.14
N LEU A 521 -27.16 -8.31 23.42
CA LEU A 521 -26.74 -6.99 22.96
C LEU A 521 -26.38 -6.06 24.13
N THR A 522 -27.17 -6.08 25.20
CA THR A 522 -26.98 -5.20 26.37
C THR A 522 -25.70 -5.54 27.12
N ALA A 523 -25.53 -6.81 27.53
CA ALA A 523 -24.38 -7.24 28.31
C ALA A 523 -23.06 -7.05 27.53
N ARG A 524 -23.06 -7.36 26.22
CA ARG A 524 -21.90 -7.16 25.37
C ARG A 524 -21.58 -5.68 25.15
N ALA A 525 -22.59 -4.84 24.96
CA ALA A 525 -22.42 -3.40 24.83
C ALA A 525 -21.80 -2.78 26.08
N GLU A 526 -22.20 -3.21 27.28
CA GLU A 526 -21.62 -2.72 28.55
C GLU A 526 -20.11 -3.00 28.64
N LYS A 527 -19.68 -4.21 28.29
CA LYS A 527 -18.25 -4.57 28.26
C LYS A 527 -17.48 -3.71 27.25
N ILE A 528 -17.92 -3.69 26.00
CA ILE A 528 -17.25 -2.94 24.92
C ILE A 528 -17.21 -1.44 25.23
N PHE A 529 -18.31 -0.88 25.72
CA PHE A 529 -18.41 0.52 26.13
C PHE A 529 -17.37 0.86 27.20
N THR A 530 -17.25 0.03 28.24
CA THR A 530 -16.31 0.24 29.34
C THR A 530 -14.86 0.25 28.82
N HIS A 531 -14.50 -0.70 27.96
CA HIS A 531 -13.17 -0.74 27.36
C HIS A 531 -12.90 0.48 26.47
N LEU A 532 -13.81 0.87 25.57
CA LEU A 532 -13.63 2.05 24.73
C LEU A 532 -13.52 3.34 25.56
N LYS A 533 -14.38 3.48 26.58
CA LYS A 533 -14.38 4.65 27.47
C LYS A 533 -13.06 4.76 28.23
N SER A 534 -12.53 3.66 28.74
CA SER A 534 -11.25 3.65 29.46
C SER A 534 -10.06 4.13 28.63
N ARG A 535 -10.06 3.86 27.31
CA ARG A 535 -9.01 4.32 26.39
C ARG A 535 -9.10 5.81 26.07
N ILE A 536 -10.31 6.37 26.06
CA ILE A 536 -10.55 7.81 25.85
C ILE A 536 -10.26 8.62 27.12
N GLU A 537 -10.53 8.03 28.29
CA GLU A 537 -10.31 8.64 29.60
C GLU A 537 -8.90 8.40 30.15
N LEU A 538 -8.06 7.65 29.42
CA LEU A 538 -6.70 7.26 29.81
C LEU A 538 -6.65 6.51 31.15
N THR A 539 -7.72 5.79 31.49
CA THR A 539 -7.83 4.93 32.67
C THR A 539 -7.57 3.46 32.35
N HIS A 540 -7.39 3.13 31.07
CA HIS A 540 -6.97 1.82 30.62
C HIS A 540 -5.57 1.48 31.17
N THR A 541 -5.46 0.35 31.87
CA THR A 541 -4.18 -0.27 32.20
C THR A 541 -3.85 -1.31 31.15
N GLU A 542 -2.76 -1.04 30.42
CA GLU A 542 -2.10 -2.00 29.55
C GLU A 542 -1.76 -3.29 30.34
N PRO A 543 -2.05 -4.49 29.80
CA PRO A 543 -1.63 -5.74 30.43
C PRO A 543 -0.10 -5.73 30.63
N ALA A 544 0.39 -6.36 31.70
CA ALA A 544 1.83 -6.40 32.01
C ALA A 544 2.70 -6.99 30.88
N ASN A 545 2.11 -7.74 29.95
CA ASN A 545 2.79 -8.37 28.82
C ASN A 545 2.68 -7.56 27.51
N GLU A 546 2.04 -6.39 27.47
CA GLU A 546 1.80 -5.66 26.22
C GLU A 546 3.08 -5.28 25.48
N GLU A 547 4.15 -4.88 26.20
CA GLU A 547 5.47 -4.62 25.59
C GLU A 547 6.02 -5.85 24.86
N ILE A 548 5.84 -7.03 25.44
CA ILE A 548 6.30 -8.29 24.86
C ILE A 548 5.49 -8.62 23.61
N GLU A 549 4.18 -8.44 23.67
CA GLU A 549 3.28 -8.68 22.53
C GLU A 549 3.58 -7.70 21.38
N GLU A 550 3.80 -6.42 21.67
CA GLU A 550 4.22 -5.42 20.67
C GLU A 550 5.55 -5.80 20.00
N LEU A 551 6.56 -6.18 20.79
CA LEU A 551 7.86 -6.58 20.27
C LEU A 551 7.76 -7.82 19.37
N ILE A 552 6.98 -8.82 19.78
CA ILE A 552 6.78 -10.05 18.98
C ILE A 552 6.03 -9.73 17.68
N LEU A 553 4.95 -8.94 17.75
CA LEU A 553 4.15 -8.55 16.58
C LEU A 553 4.94 -7.68 15.58
N SER A 554 5.87 -6.86 16.07
CA SER A 554 6.72 -6.01 15.23
C SER A 554 7.60 -6.84 14.27
N GLY A 555 7.87 -8.09 14.62
CA GLY A 555 8.74 -8.97 13.85
C GLY A 555 10.22 -8.78 14.15
N GLU A 556 11.07 -9.55 13.48
CA GLU A 556 12.51 -9.39 13.59
C GLU A 556 12.97 -8.05 13.04
N SER A 557 13.85 -7.37 13.76
CA SER A 557 14.42 -6.07 13.41
C SER A 557 15.86 -5.97 13.87
N GLU A 558 16.51 -4.82 13.71
CA GLU A 558 17.85 -4.59 14.26
C GLU A 558 17.93 -4.76 15.78
N SER A 559 16.79 -4.62 16.49
CA SER A 559 16.67 -4.67 17.94
C SER A 559 15.84 -5.86 18.47
N VAL A 560 15.31 -6.72 17.59
CA VAL A 560 14.48 -7.89 17.96
C VAL A 560 14.88 -9.11 17.12
N GLU A 561 15.11 -10.25 17.75
CA GLU A 561 15.41 -11.53 17.09
C GLU A 561 14.56 -12.65 17.69
N PHE A 562 14.09 -13.58 16.86
CA PHE A 562 13.38 -14.79 17.29
C PHE A 562 14.22 -16.05 17.07
N LYS A 563 14.12 -16.99 18.02
CA LYS A 563 14.73 -18.31 17.92
C LYS A 563 13.74 -19.35 18.43
N SER A 564 13.51 -20.38 17.62
CA SER A 564 12.55 -21.42 17.94
C SER A 564 12.91 -22.17 19.23
N THR A 565 14.21 -22.43 19.45
CA THR A 565 14.72 -23.21 20.59
C THR A 565 16.12 -22.72 20.99
N LEU A 566 16.53 -23.04 22.23
CA LEU A 566 17.89 -22.81 22.74
C LEU A 566 18.86 -23.87 22.22
N ARG A 567 18.45 -25.15 22.26
CA ARG A 567 19.34 -26.29 21.99
C ARG A 567 18.65 -27.51 21.37
N TYR A 568 17.33 -27.55 21.30
CA TYR A 568 16.59 -28.66 20.72
C TYR A 568 16.34 -28.47 19.22
N ASP A 569 16.84 -29.38 18.39
CA ASP A 569 16.62 -29.33 16.94
C ASP A 569 15.26 -29.94 16.60
N LEU A 570 14.30 -29.11 16.18
CA LEU A 570 12.93 -29.52 15.87
C LEU A 570 12.83 -30.52 14.70
N ARG A 571 13.82 -30.54 13.80
CA ARG A 571 13.84 -31.46 12.65
C ARG A 571 14.44 -32.80 13.03
N GLN A 572 15.57 -32.77 13.75
CA GLN A 572 16.27 -33.98 14.18
C GLN A 572 15.68 -34.60 15.45
N LYS A 573 14.84 -33.85 16.18
CA LYS A 573 14.25 -34.20 17.47
C LYS A 573 15.32 -34.62 18.50
N ALA A 574 16.41 -33.87 18.54
CA ALA A 574 17.57 -34.17 19.36
C ALA A 574 18.30 -32.88 19.81
N VAL A 575 19.15 -33.01 20.83
CA VAL A 575 19.97 -31.91 21.31
C VAL A 575 21.05 -31.56 20.27
N ASN A 576 21.06 -30.31 19.82
CA ASN A 576 22.05 -29.74 18.92
C ASN A 576 22.76 -28.55 19.59
N LYS A 577 23.97 -28.80 20.09
CA LYS A 577 24.80 -27.78 20.77
C LYS A 577 25.21 -26.61 19.85
N ALA A 578 25.09 -26.75 18.53
CA ALA A 578 25.35 -25.64 17.62
C ALA A 578 24.30 -24.52 17.76
N LEU A 579 23.08 -24.85 18.16
CA LEU A 579 22.02 -23.87 18.40
C LEU A 579 22.35 -22.96 19.60
N GLU A 580 22.99 -23.49 20.65
CA GLU A 580 23.46 -22.69 21.78
C GLU A 580 24.47 -21.62 21.33
N TYR A 581 25.33 -21.94 20.36
CA TYR A 581 26.26 -20.97 19.77
C TYR A 581 25.52 -19.90 18.95
N VAL A 582 24.43 -20.24 18.27
CA VAL A 582 23.59 -19.26 17.55
C VAL A 582 22.98 -18.25 18.55
N ILE A 583 22.50 -18.71 19.70
CA ILE A 583 22.00 -17.82 20.76
C ILE A 583 23.11 -16.86 21.24
N ALA A 584 24.29 -17.40 21.54
CA ALA A 584 25.43 -16.58 21.98
C ALA A 584 25.89 -15.57 20.92
N LYS A 585 25.92 -15.98 19.64
CA LYS A 585 26.20 -15.12 18.49
C LYS A 585 25.26 -13.92 18.46
N THR A 586 23.96 -14.14 18.59
CA THR A 586 22.96 -13.07 18.57
C THR A 586 23.11 -12.13 19.77
N ILE A 587 23.33 -12.65 20.97
CA ILE A 587 23.53 -11.81 22.18
C ILE A 587 24.77 -10.92 22.00
N SER A 588 25.87 -11.46 21.49
CA SER A 588 27.07 -10.65 21.22
C SER A 588 26.83 -9.58 20.15
N ALA A 589 26.07 -9.89 19.11
CA ALA A 589 25.70 -8.91 18.09
C ALA A 589 24.92 -7.73 18.71
N PHE A 590 23.99 -8.00 19.63
CA PHE A 590 23.27 -6.94 20.34
C PHE A 590 24.18 -6.15 21.29
N LEU A 591 25.08 -6.81 22.03
CA LEU A 591 26.04 -6.14 22.92
C LEU A 591 26.95 -5.18 22.16
N ASN A 592 27.32 -5.51 20.92
CA ASN A 592 28.19 -4.71 20.06
C ASN A 592 27.45 -3.63 19.26
N SER A 593 26.12 -3.60 19.27
CA SER A 593 25.29 -2.64 18.54
C SER A 593 24.46 -1.80 19.52
N THR A 594 23.24 -1.38 19.17
CA THR A 594 22.39 -0.53 20.02
C THR A 594 21.65 -1.27 21.15
N GLY A 595 21.97 -2.56 21.38
CA GLY A 595 21.19 -3.45 22.24
C GLY A 595 19.99 -4.08 21.52
N GLY A 596 19.18 -4.84 22.26
CA GLY A 596 17.99 -5.49 21.69
C GLY A 596 17.34 -6.54 22.59
N ASN A 597 16.37 -7.25 22.03
CA ASN A 597 15.64 -8.34 22.69
C ASN A 597 15.74 -9.61 21.83
N LEU A 598 16.21 -10.69 22.43
CA LEU A 598 16.15 -12.03 21.85
C LEU A 598 15.05 -12.83 22.52
N PHE A 599 14.08 -13.33 21.75
CA PHE A 599 13.06 -14.25 22.24
C PHE A 599 13.37 -15.68 21.80
N ILE A 600 13.30 -16.61 22.76
CA ILE A 600 13.43 -18.06 22.54
C ILE A 600 12.07 -18.72 22.79
N GLY A 601 11.69 -19.64 21.92
CA GLY A 601 10.37 -20.28 21.91
C GLY A 601 9.41 -19.66 20.89
N ILE A 602 9.92 -18.89 19.92
CA ILE A 602 9.16 -18.24 18.85
C ILE A 602 9.86 -18.52 17.52
N ASP A 603 9.11 -18.88 16.47
CA ASP A 603 9.67 -19.06 15.13
C ASP A 603 9.71 -17.76 14.30
N ASP A 604 10.36 -17.80 13.14
CA ASP A 604 10.51 -16.64 12.24
C ASP A 604 9.14 -16.11 11.71
N ASN A 605 8.07 -16.89 11.85
CA ASN A 605 6.70 -16.50 11.47
C ASN A 605 5.89 -16.00 12.68
N GLN A 606 6.52 -15.75 13.83
CA GLN A 606 5.90 -15.31 15.08
C GLN A 606 4.98 -16.36 15.73
N ASN A 607 5.08 -17.64 15.35
CA ASN A 607 4.33 -18.70 16.03
C ASN A 607 5.02 -19.06 17.35
N VAL A 608 4.20 -19.26 18.39
CA VAL A 608 4.69 -19.64 19.73
C VAL A 608 4.91 -21.15 19.79
N LEU A 609 6.15 -21.56 20.03
CA LEU A 609 6.55 -22.94 20.22
C LEU A 609 6.76 -23.30 21.70
N GLY A 610 7.00 -22.28 22.54
CA GLY A 610 7.30 -22.44 23.96
C GLY A 610 8.68 -23.03 24.23
N LEU A 611 8.94 -23.34 25.50
CA LEU A 611 10.25 -23.84 25.97
C LEU A 611 10.25 -25.34 26.32
N ASN A 612 9.11 -26.03 26.17
CA ASN A 612 8.92 -27.40 26.66
C ASN A 612 9.93 -28.40 26.07
N ASP A 613 10.21 -28.28 24.77
CA ASP A 613 11.18 -29.14 24.09
C ASP A 613 12.58 -28.98 24.68
N ASP A 614 13.05 -27.74 24.87
CA ASP A 614 14.34 -27.48 25.49
C ASP A 614 14.39 -27.93 26.95
N ILE A 615 13.36 -27.63 27.75
CA ILE A 615 13.26 -28.01 29.17
C ILE A 615 13.35 -29.53 29.32
N SER A 616 12.76 -30.30 28.41
CA SER A 616 12.80 -31.77 28.43
C SER A 616 14.22 -32.34 28.35
N THR A 617 15.16 -31.59 27.76
CA THR A 617 16.57 -31.99 27.59
C THR A 617 17.44 -31.75 28.82
N LEU A 618 16.91 -31.04 29.83
CA LEU A 618 17.67 -30.59 30.99
C LEU A 618 17.58 -31.56 32.16
N LYS A 619 18.57 -31.49 33.05
CA LYS A 619 18.56 -32.27 34.31
C LYS A 619 17.45 -31.79 35.25
N LYS A 620 17.31 -30.46 35.38
CA LYS A 620 16.21 -29.80 36.10
C LYS A 620 15.18 -29.39 35.04
N ARG A 621 14.02 -30.04 35.03
CA ARG A 621 13.01 -29.94 33.95
C ARG A 621 11.96 -28.87 34.27
N ASP A 622 12.43 -27.66 34.53
CA ASP A 622 11.60 -26.49 34.81
C ASP A 622 12.29 -25.21 34.27
N ILE A 623 11.64 -24.07 34.49
CA ILE A 623 12.12 -22.75 34.03
C ILE A 623 13.48 -22.41 34.64
N ASP A 624 13.67 -22.66 35.94
CA ASP A 624 14.97 -22.43 36.60
C ASP A 624 16.09 -23.25 35.93
N GLY A 625 15.79 -24.50 35.56
CA GLY A 625 16.73 -25.36 34.85
C GLY A 625 17.12 -24.78 33.50
N PHE A 626 16.15 -24.21 32.76
CA PHE A 626 16.39 -23.53 31.50
C PHE A 626 17.24 -22.27 31.69
N GLU A 627 16.93 -21.44 32.67
CA GLU A 627 17.70 -20.23 32.99
C GLU A 627 19.16 -20.57 33.30
N LEU A 628 19.40 -21.57 34.16
CA LEU A 628 20.75 -22.03 34.49
C LEU A 628 21.53 -22.50 33.25
N GLN A 629 20.88 -23.24 32.36
CA GLN A 629 21.50 -23.67 31.11
C GLN A 629 21.84 -22.48 30.20
N LEU A 630 20.94 -21.51 30.08
CA LEU A 630 21.16 -20.30 29.27
C LEU A 630 22.31 -19.44 29.84
N VAL A 631 22.38 -19.28 31.16
CA VAL A 631 23.49 -18.59 31.83
C VAL A 631 24.83 -19.29 31.57
N GLU A 632 24.86 -20.63 31.60
CA GLU A 632 26.07 -21.39 31.26
C GLU A 632 26.45 -21.26 29.77
N VAL A 633 25.48 -21.16 28.86
CA VAL A 633 25.73 -20.86 27.43
C VAL A 633 26.37 -19.48 27.27
N ILE A 634 25.82 -18.45 27.92
CA ILE A 634 26.36 -17.08 27.89
C ILE A 634 27.78 -17.07 28.44
N LYS A 635 28.01 -17.68 29.61
CA LYS A 635 29.31 -17.74 30.27
C LYS A 635 30.35 -18.49 29.43
N LYS A 636 29.95 -19.58 28.76
CA LYS A 636 30.83 -20.40 27.93
C LYS A 636 31.30 -19.68 26.67
N TYR A 637 30.38 -18.99 25.99
CA TYR A 637 30.66 -18.44 24.65
C TYR A 637 31.02 -16.95 24.66
N ILE A 638 30.54 -16.18 25.63
CA ILE A 638 30.69 -14.71 25.69
C ILE A 638 31.54 -14.29 26.90
N GLY A 639 31.29 -14.87 28.07
CA GLY A 639 31.97 -14.53 29.32
C GLY A 639 31.03 -13.97 30.40
N LYS A 640 31.47 -14.02 31.66
CA LYS A 640 30.64 -13.66 32.84
C LYS A 640 30.59 -12.15 33.12
N GLU A 641 31.58 -11.43 32.63
CA GLU A 641 31.69 -9.96 32.74
C GLU A 641 30.53 -9.18 32.14
N PHE A 642 29.80 -9.74 31.16
CA PHE A 642 28.71 -9.05 30.46
C PHE A 642 27.33 -9.35 31.05
N SER A 643 27.25 -10.11 32.15
CA SER A 643 25.98 -10.46 32.77
C SER A 643 25.20 -9.24 33.24
N SER A 644 25.85 -8.12 33.59
CA SER A 644 25.16 -6.87 33.96
C SER A 644 24.40 -6.23 32.78
N HIS A 645 24.79 -6.55 31.54
CA HIS A 645 24.15 -6.05 30.33
C HIS A 645 23.00 -6.93 29.85
N ILE A 646 22.80 -8.11 30.45
CA ILE A 646 21.86 -9.13 30.00
C ILE A 646 20.84 -9.39 31.11
N LYS A 647 19.55 -9.18 30.81
CA LYS A 647 18.43 -9.52 31.69
C LYS A 647 17.61 -10.62 31.06
N ILE A 648 17.36 -11.69 31.81
CA ILE A 648 16.56 -12.84 31.38
C ILE A 648 15.22 -12.80 32.13
N ASN A 649 14.12 -13.01 31.44
CA ASN A 649 12.81 -13.23 32.05
C ASN A 649 11.98 -14.23 31.22
N PHE A 650 10.93 -14.77 31.84
CA PHE A 650 10.10 -15.83 31.27
C PHE A 650 8.64 -15.40 31.19
N PRO A 651 8.28 -14.53 30.24
CA PRO A 651 6.89 -14.12 30.09
C PRO A 651 6.06 -15.24 29.48
N GLU A 652 4.76 -15.21 29.79
CA GLU A 652 3.76 -16.04 29.15
C GLU A 652 3.20 -15.33 27.92
N TYR A 653 3.20 -16.01 26.77
CA TYR A 653 2.65 -15.51 25.51
C TYR A 653 1.85 -16.63 24.82
N ASP A 654 0.60 -16.33 24.46
CA ASP A 654 -0.40 -17.29 23.93
C ASP A 654 -0.49 -18.61 24.74
N GLY A 655 -0.49 -18.50 26.07
CA GLY A 655 -0.62 -19.65 26.98
C GLY A 655 0.64 -20.51 27.14
N GLN A 656 1.78 -20.09 26.59
CA GLN A 656 3.06 -20.79 26.72
C GLN A 656 4.14 -19.87 27.29
N ASN A 657 5.02 -20.42 28.11
CA ASN A 657 6.21 -19.70 28.56
C ASN A 657 7.22 -19.60 27.43
N ILE A 658 7.72 -18.38 27.19
CA ILE A 658 8.84 -18.08 26.30
C ILE A 658 9.98 -17.48 27.13
N CYS A 659 11.19 -17.40 26.57
CA CYS A 659 12.32 -16.75 27.23
C CYS A 659 12.66 -15.45 26.51
N ARG A 660 12.67 -14.32 27.21
CA ARG A 660 13.15 -13.04 26.69
C ARG A 660 14.49 -12.69 27.32
N ILE A 661 15.44 -12.34 26.47
CA ILE A 661 16.77 -11.89 26.82
C ILE A 661 16.90 -10.45 26.37
N SER A 662 16.83 -9.51 27.31
CA SER A 662 17.04 -8.09 27.05
C SER A 662 18.52 -7.75 27.21
N VAL A 663 19.11 -7.23 26.13
CA VAL A 663 20.54 -6.93 26.03
C VAL A 663 20.72 -5.44 25.84
N SER A 664 21.50 -4.82 26.73
CA SER A 664 21.93 -3.42 26.59
C SER A 664 23.29 -3.35 25.89
N GLN A 665 23.56 -2.26 25.19
CA GLN A 665 24.87 -2.03 24.56
C GLN A 665 26.00 -2.12 25.59
N SER A 666 27.09 -2.79 25.21
CA SER A 666 28.31 -2.91 26.00
C SER A 666 29.17 -1.64 25.86
N SER A 667 29.92 -1.31 26.91
CA SER A 667 30.91 -0.23 26.92
C SER A 667 32.24 -0.61 26.27
N ARG A 668 32.39 -1.87 25.85
CA ARG A 668 33.58 -2.40 25.18
C ARG A 668 33.23 -3.50 24.18
N PRO A 669 34.09 -3.78 23.18
CA PRO A 669 33.88 -4.87 22.23
C PRO A 669 33.66 -6.23 22.91
N VAL A 670 32.73 -7.00 22.37
CA VAL A 670 32.36 -8.34 22.85
C VAL A 670 32.62 -9.37 21.75
N PHE A 671 33.29 -10.46 22.12
CA PHE A 671 33.64 -11.55 21.20
C PHE A 671 32.90 -12.83 21.58
N VAL A 672 32.60 -13.65 20.58
CA VAL A 672 32.06 -15.00 20.79
C VAL A 672 33.12 -16.03 20.43
N SER A 673 33.44 -16.90 21.38
CA SER A 673 34.42 -17.98 21.23
C SER A 673 33.78 -19.27 20.77
N PHE A 674 34.15 -19.83 19.60
CA PHE A 674 33.68 -21.14 19.16
C PHE A 674 34.77 -21.92 18.42
N LYS A 675 35.04 -23.15 18.87
CA LYS A 675 36.12 -24.02 18.35
C LYS A 675 37.47 -23.28 18.27
N ASP A 676 37.86 -22.65 19.38
CA ASP A 676 39.12 -21.90 19.55
C ASP A 676 39.31 -20.70 18.60
N LYS A 677 38.21 -20.18 18.03
CA LYS A 677 38.18 -18.94 17.26
C LYS A 677 37.27 -17.91 17.91
N GLU A 678 37.77 -16.71 18.09
CA GLU A 678 36.98 -15.54 18.48
C GLU A 678 36.45 -14.83 17.25
N ASN A 679 35.16 -14.48 17.28
CA ASN A 679 34.50 -13.74 16.22
C ASN A 679 33.77 -12.53 16.80
N PHE A 680 33.82 -11.41 16.09
CA PHE A 680 33.11 -10.19 16.41
C PHE A 680 31.87 -10.07 15.52
N PHE A 681 30.70 -9.97 16.12
CA PHE A 681 29.42 -9.86 15.41
C PHE A 681 28.75 -8.52 15.70
N ILE A 682 28.08 -7.97 14.69
CA ILE A 682 27.20 -6.80 14.83
C ILE A 682 25.82 -7.10 14.25
N ARG A 683 24.81 -6.31 14.64
CA ARG A 683 23.50 -6.31 13.96
C ARG A 683 23.59 -5.47 12.69
N SER A 684 23.12 -6.05 11.58
CA SER A 684 22.94 -5.38 10.30
C SER A 684 21.58 -5.82 9.75
N GLY A 685 20.58 -4.94 9.81
CA GLY A 685 19.18 -5.31 9.61
C GLY A 685 18.74 -6.42 10.57
N CYS A 686 18.01 -7.41 10.07
CA CYS A 686 17.56 -8.56 10.86
C CYS A 686 18.67 -9.63 11.07
N SER A 687 19.92 -9.40 10.65
CA SER A 687 20.97 -10.43 10.66
C SER A 687 22.15 -10.09 11.58
N SER A 688 22.69 -11.12 12.24
CA SER A 688 23.95 -11.03 12.99
C SER A 688 25.12 -11.37 12.07
N GLN A 689 25.90 -10.36 11.66
CA GLN A 689 26.98 -10.50 10.68
C GLN A 689 28.36 -10.42 11.33
N PRO A 690 29.31 -11.29 10.96
CA PRO A 690 30.69 -11.16 11.39
C PRO A 690 31.35 -10.00 10.66
N LEU A 691 32.20 -9.24 11.35
CA LEU A 691 33.09 -8.30 10.70
C LEU A 691 34.47 -8.92 10.47
N SER A 692 35.11 -8.55 9.35
CA SER A 692 36.54 -8.79 9.18
C SER A 692 37.35 -7.96 10.16
N ARG A 693 38.63 -8.29 10.37
CA ARG A 693 39.51 -7.54 11.29
C ARG A 693 39.64 -6.07 10.92
N GLU A 694 39.61 -5.75 9.63
CA GLU A 694 39.72 -4.37 9.15
C GLU A 694 38.44 -3.58 9.44
N GLU A 695 37.28 -4.13 9.08
CA GLU A 695 35.96 -3.54 9.37
C GLU A 695 35.73 -3.39 10.87
N GLN A 696 36.12 -4.39 11.67
CA GLN A 696 36.04 -4.35 13.12
C GLN A 696 36.86 -3.18 13.68
N SER A 697 38.11 -2.99 13.23
CA SER A 697 38.96 -1.91 13.74
C SER A 697 38.38 -0.52 13.45
N ILE A 698 37.70 -0.35 12.31
CA ILE A 698 36.99 0.89 11.96
C ILE A 698 35.78 1.06 12.88
N TYR A 699 34.95 0.01 12.99
CA TYR A 699 33.74 0.03 13.80
C TYR A 699 34.02 0.33 15.27
N GLU A 700 35.07 -0.27 15.84
CA GLU A 700 35.45 -0.06 17.24
C GLU A 700 35.83 1.40 17.53
N LYS A 701 36.53 2.05 16.58
CA LYS A 701 36.90 3.47 16.69
C LYS A 701 35.71 4.40 16.59
N GLU A 702 34.62 4.00 15.94
CA GLU A 702 33.42 4.84 15.82
C GLU A 702 32.50 4.72 17.05
N HIS A 703 32.55 3.58 17.75
CA HIS A 703 31.55 3.23 18.78
C HIS A 703 32.08 3.23 20.22
N TRP A 704 33.39 3.11 20.44
CA TRP A 704 33.98 3.00 21.80
C TRP A 704 35.22 3.88 22.05
N SER A 705 35.49 4.85 21.17
CA SER A 705 36.62 5.78 21.30
C SER A 705 36.43 6.88 22.34
#